data_AF-A0A4R9ESC9-F1
#
_entry.id   AF-A0A4R9ESC9-F1
#
_cell.length_a   1.000
_cell.length_b   1.000
_cell.length_c   1.000
_cell.angle_alpha   90.00
_cell.angle_beta   90.00
_cell.angle_gamma   90.00
#
_symmetry.space_group_name_H-M   'P 1'
#
loop_
_entity.id
_entity.type
_entity.pdbx_description
1 polymer ?
#
loop_
_entity_poly.entity_id
_entity_poly.type
_entity_poly.pdbx_seq_one_letter_code
_entity_poly.pdbx_strand_id
1 'polypeptide(L)'
;MNSRTNSRTGPAGHGRGRPRRAQGRRAQGRRAKASRTARRRRLPLRYLLPSLLLVALMAMLMLRGYTHSEILADHRVRPPAATDKVPGKVLEGGPVIDTRGGHEETLSVPRHRLVLTFDDGPDPEWTPKVLDVLKKHHAHGVFFVTGTMASRYPDLVERMVAEGHEVGLHTFNHPDLSYQSTSRIDWELSQNQLALAGAAGIRTSLFRPPYSSFSDAMDNKSWPVTKYIGSRGYLTVVNNTDSEDWKRPGVDEIIRRATPKGGEGAVVLMHDSGGDRSQTVAALDTFLPELQDKGYQFTNLTEALEAPSAHAPVTGIDLWKGKAWVFLVGASEQITGGLVVALAVIGFLVMARFALMLLLSAVHARRVRGRGFRWGPDVTEPVSVLVPAYNEAKCIEATVRSLMTSDHPIEIIVIDDGSTDGTALIVEGLRLPNVRVVRQQNAGKPAALNRGIANARFDLIVMMDGDTVFEQSTVRELVQPFGDPRVGAVAGNAKVGNRDSLIGAWQHIEYVMGFNLDRRMYDMLGCMPTIPGAVGAFRRSALERVGGMSDDTLAEDTDITMAMHRDGWRVVYAEKARAWTEAPETVQQLWSQRYRWSYGTMQAIWKHRRSVIESGPSGRFGRVGMPLVSLFMVLAPLLAPLIDVFLLYGLVFGPTQKTIIAWLGVLAIQAVCAAYAFRLDRERMTHLISLPLQQILYRQLMYVVLLQSWITALTGGRLRWQKLRRTGVLGTPPSIPQQRAGGADRRPVA
;
A
#
# COMPACT_ATOMS: atom_id res chain seq x y z
N MET A 1 50.73 -39.96 55.20
CA MET A 1 51.66 -38.81 55.08
C MET A 1 50.85 -37.55 55.32
N ASN A 2 50.73 -37.15 56.59
CA ASN A 2 51.50 -36.08 57.24
C ASN A 2 51.32 -34.73 56.52
N SER A 3 50.93 -33.63 57.15
CA SER A 3 50.66 -33.30 58.56
C SER A 3 50.28 -31.81 58.55
N ARG A 4 49.14 -31.44 59.13
CA ARG A 4 49.00 -30.72 60.43
C ARG A 4 49.38 -29.23 60.41
N THR A 5 48.40 -28.35 60.69
CA THR A 5 48.23 -27.57 61.96
C THR A 5 48.96 -26.21 61.91
N ASN A 6 48.58 -25.11 62.55
CA ASN A 6 47.74 -24.83 63.73
C ASN A 6 47.51 -23.29 63.71
N SER A 7 46.29 -22.77 63.90
CA SER A 7 45.65 -22.42 65.18
C SER A 7 45.96 -21.03 65.78
N ARG A 8 44.85 -20.35 66.16
CA ARG A 8 44.66 -19.47 67.34
C ARG A 8 45.21 -18.03 67.25
N THR A 9 44.60 -16.96 67.77
CA THR A 9 43.49 -16.70 68.71
C THR A 9 43.19 -15.18 68.67
N GLY A 10 41.97 -14.73 69.00
CA GLY A 10 41.62 -13.30 69.20
C GLY A 10 42.22 -12.70 70.50
N PRO A 11 41.66 -11.63 71.12
CA PRO A 11 40.50 -10.80 70.75
C PRO A 11 40.68 -9.25 70.97
N ALA A 12 39.61 -8.51 70.66
CA ALA A 12 39.07 -7.27 71.26
C ALA A 12 39.96 -6.20 71.93
N GLY A 13 39.71 -4.92 71.58
CA GLY A 13 40.15 -3.78 72.40
C GLY A 13 39.67 -2.42 71.90
N HIS A 14 38.74 -1.81 72.64
CA HIS A 14 38.18 -0.46 72.48
C HIS A 14 39.20 0.69 72.46
N GLY A 15 38.84 1.82 71.86
CA GLY A 15 39.53 3.09 72.14
C GLY A 15 38.98 4.30 71.38
N ARG A 16 38.09 5.06 72.03
CA ARG A 16 37.54 6.36 71.60
C ARG A 16 38.64 7.44 71.54
N GLY A 17 38.48 8.46 70.70
CA GLY A 17 39.17 9.75 70.88
C GLY A 17 39.29 10.65 69.66
N ARG A 18 38.31 11.53 69.45
CA ARG A 18 38.38 12.77 68.63
C ARG A 18 39.36 13.79 69.28
N PRO A 19 39.52 15.03 68.77
CA PRO A 19 39.98 15.53 67.45
C PRO A 19 41.02 16.68 67.61
N ARG A 20 41.69 17.16 66.53
CA ARG A 20 42.03 18.60 66.38
C ARG A 20 42.64 18.95 65.00
N ARG A 21 41.93 19.87 64.31
CA ARG A 21 42.37 21.07 63.55
C ARG A 21 43.90 21.27 63.41
N ALA A 22 44.46 21.82 62.32
CA ALA A 22 43.93 22.58 61.19
C ALA A 22 45.04 22.86 60.14
N GLN A 23 44.59 23.32 58.97
CA GLN A 23 45.27 24.20 57.99
C GLN A 23 46.36 23.62 57.06
N GLY A 24 46.12 23.77 55.74
CA GLY A 24 47.19 23.65 54.74
C GLY A 24 46.79 23.46 53.28
N ARG A 25 46.19 24.50 52.66
CA ARG A 25 46.31 24.91 51.24
C ARG A 25 46.25 23.88 50.08
N ARG A 26 45.20 24.10 49.27
CA ARG A 26 45.16 24.26 47.79
C ARG A 26 45.55 23.10 46.85
N ALA A 27 44.64 22.94 45.88
CA ALA A 27 44.80 22.48 44.51
C ALA A 27 44.79 20.96 44.23
N GLN A 28 43.62 20.43 43.90
CA GLN A 28 43.24 20.11 42.51
C GLN A 28 41.91 19.37 42.49
N GLY A 29 40.85 20.08 42.08
CA GLY A 29 39.57 19.46 41.76
C GLY A 29 39.68 18.70 40.45
N ARG A 30 39.80 17.38 40.52
CA ARG A 30 39.44 16.49 39.41
C ARG A 30 38.03 15.96 39.64
N ARG A 31 37.06 16.74 39.14
CA ARG A 31 35.70 16.25 38.85
C ARG A 31 35.84 15.03 37.92
N ALA A 32 35.42 13.86 38.41
CA ALA A 32 35.16 12.71 37.58
C ALA A 32 34.09 13.08 36.53
N LYS A 33 34.52 13.36 35.30
CA LYS A 33 33.64 13.43 34.15
C LYS A 33 33.11 12.02 33.90
N ALA A 34 31.88 11.77 34.34
CA ALA A 34 31.08 10.66 33.86
C ALA A 34 31.04 10.74 32.32
N SER A 35 31.68 9.80 31.65
CA SER A 35 31.57 9.64 30.20
C SER A 35 30.12 9.25 29.89
N ARG A 36 29.29 10.23 29.55
CA ARG A 36 28.07 9.99 28.77
C ARG A 36 28.54 9.55 27.39
N THR A 37 28.84 8.27 27.24
CA THR A 37 28.84 7.63 25.94
C THR A 37 27.46 7.85 25.36
N ALA A 38 27.39 8.69 24.32
CA ALA A 38 26.20 8.88 23.53
C ALA A 38 25.80 7.50 23.00
N ARG A 39 24.83 6.87 23.65
CA ARG A 39 24.16 5.67 23.16
C ARG A 39 23.52 6.10 21.86
N ARG A 40 24.24 5.94 20.72
CA ARG A 40 23.68 6.14 19.38
C ARG A 40 22.39 5.35 19.39
N ARG A 41 21.25 6.04 19.41
CA ARG A 41 19.92 5.43 19.29
C ARG A 41 19.90 4.80 17.91
N ARG A 42 20.35 3.54 17.81
CA ARG A 42 20.13 2.75 16.61
C ARG A 42 18.61 2.68 16.47
N LEU A 43 18.08 3.27 15.40
CA LEU A 43 16.68 3.09 15.05
C LEU A 43 16.44 1.58 15.02
N PRO A 44 15.50 1.05 15.84
CA PRO A 44 15.28 -0.38 15.87
C PRO A 44 14.84 -0.82 14.46
N LEU A 45 15.35 -1.96 14.00
CA LEU A 45 15.22 -2.47 12.62
C LEU A 45 13.76 -2.41 12.10
N ARG A 46 12.79 -2.54 13.02
CA ARG A 46 11.35 -2.43 12.81
C ARG A 46 10.86 -1.10 12.21
N TYR A 47 11.61 -0.01 12.34
CA TYR A 47 11.28 1.27 11.68
C TYR A 47 12.21 1.56 10.49
N LEU A 48 13.44 1.06 10.53
CA LEU A 48 14.43 1.31 9.49
C LEU A 48 14.01 0.68 8.14
N LEU A 49 13.67 -0.61 8.16
CA LEU A 49 13.38 -1.35 6.93
C LEU A 49 12.16 -0.77 6.17
N PRO A 50 11.01 -0.48 6.81
CA PRO A 50 9.87 0.11 6.10
C PRO A 50 10.15 1.52 5.59
N SER A 51 10.90 2.33 6.35
CA SER A 51 11.29 3.67 5.88
C SER A 51 12.21 3.61 4.67
N LEU A 52 13.16 2.67 4.64
CA LEU A 52 14.02 2.47 3.47
C LEU A 52 13.22 2.02 2.25
N LEU A 53 12.28 1.09 2.42
CA LEU A 53 11.38 0.65 1.33
C LEU A 53 10.53 1.81 0.81
N LEU A 54 9.98 2.65 1.69
CA LEU A 54 9.20 3.82 1.30
C LEU A 54 10.07 4.84 0.54
N VAL A 55 11.29 5.12 1.01
CA VAL A 55 12.21 6.04 0.32
C VAL A 55 12.59 5.50 -1.05
N ALA A 56 12.88 4.19 -1.17
CA ALA A 56 13.18 3.55 -2.44
C ALA A 56 11.99 3.61 -3.41
N LEU A 57 10.77 3.32 -2.94
CA LEU A 57 9.54 3.43 -3.72
C LEU A 57 9.31 4.86 -4.19
N MET A 58 9.46 5.86 -3.32
CA MET A 58 9.31 7.27 -3.69
C MET A 58 10.36 7.69 -4.72
N ALA A 59 11.63 7.32 -4.54
CA ALA A 59 12.70 7.63 -5.49
C ALA A 59 12.43 7.00 -6.87
N MET A 60 11.94 5.76 -6.89
CA MET A 60 11.55 5.05 -8.10
C MET A 60 10.39 5.76 -8.81
N LEU A 61 9.31 6.09 -8.07
CA LEU A 61 8.17 6.83 -8.64
C LEU A 61 8.60 8.21 -9.17
N MET A 62 9.49 8.93 -8.47
CA MET A 62 10.05 10.20 -8.96
C MET A 62 10.85 10.02 -10.25
N LEU A 63 11.66 8.96 -10.35
CA LEU A 63 12.42 8.65 -11.56
C LEU A 63 11.49 8.32 -12.75
N ARG A 64 10.44 7.54 -12.51
CA ARG A 64 9.41 7.26 -13.52
C ARG A 64 8.70 8.52 -13.97
N GLY A 65 8.23 9.34 -13.03
CA GLY A 65 7.56 10.60 -13.35
C GLY A 65 8.46 11.58 -14.12
N TYR A 66 9.74 11.62 -13.77
CA TYR A 66 10.73 12.41 -14.49
C TYR A 66 10.93 11.93 -15.94
N THR A 67 11.05 10.61 -16.16
CA THR A 67 11.23 10.03 -17.51
C THR A 67 9.96 9.99 -18.36
N HIS A 68 8.78 10.14 -17.75
CA HIS A 68 7.50 10.29 -18.44
C HIS A 68 7.12 11.75 -18.68
N SER A 69 7.98 12.71 -18.33
CA SER A 69 7.66 14.13 -18.38
C SER A 69 6.43 14.51 -17.54
N GLU A 70 6.04 13.68 -16.56
CA GLU A 70 5.00 14.00 -15.56
C GLU A 70 5.53 15.03 -14.53
N ILE A 71 6.86 15.11 -14.40
CA ILE A 71 7.57 15.94 -13.43
C ILE A 71 8.58 16.81 -14.16
N LEU A 72 8.55 18.13 -13.91
CA LEU A 72 9.53 19.11 -14.43
C LEU A 72 9.58 19.24 -15.97
N ALA A 73 8.51 18.86 -16.67
CA ALA A 73 8.34 19.15 -18.09
C ALA A 73 7.82 20.59 -18.28
N ASP A 74 8.37 21.29 -19.26
CA ASP A 74 7.99 22.66 -19.63
C ASP A 74 7.66 22.69 -21.13
N HIS A 75 6.37 22.73 -21.44
CA HIS A 75 5.87 22.72 -22.82
C HIS A 75 5.53 24.12 -23.33
N ARG A 76 6.00 25.18 -22.65
CA ARG A 76 5.81 26.55 -23.14
C ARG A 76 6.65 26.76 -24.38
N VAL A 77 6.01 27.31 -25.42
CA VAL A 77 6.65 27.70 -26.67
C VAL A 77 6.56 29.21 -26.82
N ARG A 78 7.69 29.84 -27.15
CA ARG A 78 7.76 31.29 -27.27
C ARG A 78 7.17 31.78 -28.60
N PRO A 79 6.50 32.95 -28.64
CA PRO A 79 6.24 33.64 -29.90
C PRO A 79 7.55 34.16 -30.55
N PRO A 80 7.60 34.29 -31.89
CA PRO A 80 8.77 34.80 -32.60
C PRO A 80 9.24 36.18 -32.09
N ALA A 81 10.55 36.38 -31.99
CA ALA A 81 11.15 37.66 -31.65
C ALA A 81 11.83 38.33 -32.87
N ALA A 82 12.30 39.58 -32.69
CA ALA A 82 13.10 40.26 -33.69
C ALA A 82 14.42 39.53 -33.97
N THR A 83 14.96 39.69 -35.18
CA THR A 83 16.14 38.99 -35.70
C THR A 83 17.36 39.90 -35.90
N ASP A 84 17.28 41.17 -35.51
CA ASP A 84 18.29 42.22 -35.78
C ASP A 84 19.68 41.97 -35.17
N LYS A 85 19.82 41.02 -34.24
CA LYS A 85 21.10 40.62 -33.61
C LYS A 85 21.60 39.27 -34.11
N VAL A 86 20.90 38.63 -35.05
CA VAL A 86 21.32 37.39 -35.69
C VAL A 86 22.13 37.76 -36.95
N PRO A 87 23.34 37.21 -37.14
CA PRO A 87 24.13 37.49 -38.34
C PRO A 87 23.37 37.11 -39.62
N GLY A 88 23.36 37.98 -40.62
CA GLY A 88 22.68 37.72 -41.91
C GLY A 88 23.13 36.42 -42.58
N LYS A 89 24.43 36.10 -42.49
CA LYS A 89 25.02 34.83 -42.96
C LYS A 89 24.47 33.55 -42.30
N VAL A 90 23.81 33.69 -41.15
CA VAL A 90 23.13 32.58 -40.46
C VAL A 90 21.68 32.50 -40.94
N LEU A 91 20.98 33.64 -41.02
CA LEU A 91 19.59 33.71 -41.49
C LEU A 91 19.46 33.28 -42.95
N GLU A 92 20.41 33.64 -43.80
CA GLU A 92 20.46 33.30 -45.24
C GLU A 92 21.32 32.04 -45.51
N GLY A 93 21.84 31.43 -44.43
CA GLY A 93 22.79 30.33 -44.48
C GLY A 93 22.15 28.95 -44.57
N GLY A 94 23.02 27.94 -44.58
CA GLY A 94 22.60 26.53 -44.62
C GLY A 94 21.97 26.01 -43.31
N PRO A 95 21.30 24.85 -43.37
CA PRO A 95 20.57 24.26 -42.23
C PRO A 95 21.46 23.70 -41.10
N VAL A 96 22.78 23.76 -41.23
CA VAL A 96 23.73 23.26 -40.24
C VAL A 96 24.54 24.44 -39.74
N ILE A 97 24.41 24.77 -38.45
CA ILE A 97 24.99 25.96 -37.84
C ILE A 97 26.15 25.53 -36.93
N ASP A 98 27.36 25.99 -37.26
CA ASP A 98 28.55 25.78 -36.46
C ASP A 98 28.95 27.06 -35.72
N THR A 99 28.72 27.03 -34.40
CA THR A 99 29.12 28.08 -33.47
C THR A 99 30.23 27.66 -32.51
N ARG A 100 30.87 26.50 -32.77
CA ARG A 100 31.96 25.98 -31.94
C ARG A 100 33.17 26.90 -32.07
N GLY A 101 33.98 27.01 -31.02
CA GLY A 101 35.22 27.83 -31.05
C GLY A 101 35.01 29.33 -31.29
N GLY A 102 33.77 29.84 -31.26
CA GLY A 102 33.44 31.23 -31.59
C GLY A 102 33.26 31.49 -33.10
N HIS A 103 33.25 30.45 -33.92
CA HIS A 103 32.84 30.54 -35.33
C HIS A 103 31.34 30.87 -35.43
N GLU A 104 30.91 31.34 -36.59
CA GLU A 104 29.49 31.61 -36.88
C GLU A 104 29.28 31.24 -38.36
N GLU A 105 29.51 29.97 -38.67
CA GLU A 105 29.47 29.41 -40.03
C GLU A 105 28.22 28.56 -40.22
N THR A 106 27.75 28.49 -41.46
CA THR A 106 26.65 27.61 -41.83
C THR A 106 27.07 26.70 -42.97
N LEU A 107 26.58 25.46 -42.95
CA LEU A 107 26.88 24.44 -43.95
C LEU A 107 25.59 23.99 -44.62
N SER A 108 25.67 23.74 -45.92
CA SER A 108 24.57 23.24 -46.75
C SER A 108 24.88 21.85 -47.28
N VAL A 109 23.83 21.05 -47.43
CA VAL A 109 23.93 19.71 -48.00
C VAL A 109 24.17 19.82 -49.52
N PRO A 110 25.13 19.06 -50.09
CA PRO A 110 25.38 19.06 -51.54
C PRO A 110 24.15 18.68 -52.37
N ARG A 111 24.12 19.13 -53.63
CA ARG A 111 23.03 18.79 -54.58
C ARG A 111 22.87 17.27 -54.72
N HIS A 112 21.63 16.82 -54.88
CA HIS A 112 21.25 15.40 -54.95
C HIS A 112 21.64 14.56 -53.70
N ARG A 113 21.93 15.18 -52.56
CA ARG A 113 22.02 14.49 -51.26
C ARG A 113 20.87 14.92 -50.35
N LEU A 114 20.25 13.95 -49.69
CA LEU A 114 19.17 14.15 -48.72
C LEU A 114 19.56 13.56 -47.38
N VAL A 115 19.46 14.38 -46.34
CA VAL A 115 19.63 13.96 -44.95
C VAL A 115 18.23 13.91 -44.33
N LEU A 116 17.69 12.71 -44.16
CA LEU A 116 16.43 12.51 -43.44
C LEU A 116 16.67 12.67 -41.95
N THR A 117 15.86 13.49 -41.30
CA THR A 117 15.95 13.72 -39.85
C THR A 117 14.64 13.37 -39.16
N PHE A 118 14.72 12.68 -38.03
CA PHE A 118 13.56 12.21 -37.26
C PHE A 118 13.64 12.74 -35.82
N ASP A 119 12.62 13.48 -35.40
CA ASP A 119 12.57 14.09 -34.08
C ASP A 119 11.57 13.37 -33.14
N ASP A 120 11.74 13.62 -31.84
CA ASP A 120 10.92 13.15 -30.70
C ASP A 120 11.02 11.67 -30.30
N GLY A 121 11.57 10.82 -31.14
CA GLY A 121 11.76 9.39 -30.85
C GLY A 121 12.78 9.06 -29.75
N PRO A 122 13.01 7.77 -29.48
CA PRO A 122 12.36 6.62 -30.13
C PRO A 122 10.97 6.29 -29.57
N ASP A 123 10.00 6.00 -30.43
CA ASP A 123 8.69 5.43 -30.11
C ASP A 123 8.68 3.90 -30.32
N PRO A 124 8.14 3.10 -29.38
CA PRO A 124 8.16 1.64 -29.46
C PRO A 124 7.34 1.04 -30.60
N GLU A 125 6.38 1.79 -31.16
CA GLU A 125 5.54 1.33 -32.26
C GLU A 125 6.02 1.86 -33.63
N TRP A 126 6.40 3.13 -33.71
CA TRP A 126 6.65 3.81 -34.98
C TRP A 126 8.11 3.79 -35.41
N THR A 127 9.06 4.04 -34.51
CA THR A 127 10.49 4.02 -34.81
C THR A 127 10.93 2.69 -35.46
N PRO A 128 10.53 1.49 -34.98
CA PRO A 128 10.89 0.24 -35.63
C PRO A 128 10.44 0.17 -37.10
N LYS A 129 9.24 0.66 -37.40
CA LYS A 129 8.68 0.65 -38.76
C LYS A 129 9.42 1.62 -39.67
N VAL A 130 9.82 2.80 -39.15
CA VAL A 130 10.67 3.75 -39.89
C VAL A 130 12.02 3.13 -40.21
N LEU A 131 12.68 2.51 -39.22
CA LEU A 131 13.96 1.81 -39.41
C LEU A 131 13.85 0.67 -40.43
N ASP A 132 12.77 -0.11 -40.39
CA ASP A 132 12.53 -1.18 -41.37
C ASP A 132 12.40 -0.65 -42.80
N VAL A 133 11.70 0.48 -43.01
CA VAL A 133 11.57 1.11 -44.33
C VAL A 133 12.90 1.70 -44.81
N LEU A 134 13.64 2.39 -43.94
CA LEU A 134 14.97 2.90 -44.29
C LEU A 134 15.92 1.77 -44.70
N LYS A 135 15.93 0.68 -43.93
CA LYS A 135 16.72 -0.52 -44.22
C LYS A 135 16.30 -1.19 -45.53
N LYS A 136 15.00 -1.30 -45.80
CA LYS A 136 14.45 -1.86 -47.06
C LYS A 136 14.97 -1.11 -48.28
N HIS A 137 15.10 0.21 -48.19
CA HIS A 137 15.53 1.07 -49.29
C HIS A 137 17.00 1.49 -49.20
N HIS A 138 17.81 0.86 -48.34
CA HIS A 138 19.22 1.17 -48.16
C HIS A 138 19.52 2.66 -47.90
N ALA A 139 18.66 3.31 -47.12
CA ALA A 139 18.77 4.71 -46.76
C ALA A 139 19.25 4.86 -45.31
N HIS A 140 20.10 5.86 -45.06
CA HIS A 140 20.43 6.29 -43.70
C HIS A 140 19.77 7.62 -43.34
N GLY A 141 19.64 7.88 -42.04
CA GLY A 141 18.98 9.07 -41.50
C GLY A 141 19.57 9.43 -40.14
N VAL A 142 19.18 10.60 -39.65
CA VAL A 142 19.65 11.16 -38.38
C VAL A 142 18.49 11.27 -37.40
N PHE A 143 18.58 10.60 -36.27
CA PHE A 143 17.54 10.57 -35.25
C PHE A 143 17.89 11.53 -34.10
N PHE A 144 17.13 12.61 -33.94
CA PHE A 144 17.27 13.52 -32.81
C PHE A 144 16.36 13.05 -31.68
N VAL A 145 16.94 12.27 -30.77
CA VAL A 145 16.17 11.59 -29.73
C VAL A 145 16.09 12.42 -28.45
N THR A 146 14.95 12.29 -27.78
CA THR A 146 14.77 12.85 -26.44
C THR A 146 15.33 11.89 -25.40
N GLY A 147 15.94 12.44 -24.34
CA GLY A 147 16.56 11.62 -23.30
C GLY A 147 15.54 10.78 -22.51
N THR A 148 14.31 11.26 -22.35
CA THR A 148 13.20 10.50 -21.76
C THR A 148 12.90 9.22 -22.55
N MET A 149 12.80 9.32 -23.88
CA MET A 149 12.51 8.19 -24.76
C MET A 149 13.71 7.26 -24.90
N ALA A 150 14.92 7.82 -25.09
CA ALA A 150 16.16 7.04 -25.13
C ALA A 150 16.42 6.24 -23.85
N SER A 151 16.00 6.76 -22.69
CA SER A 151 16.12 6.05 -21.41
C SER A 151 15.11 4.91 -21.25
N ARG A 152 13.93 5.04 -21.87
CA ARG A 152 12.83 4.07 -21.78
C ARG A 152 12.91 2.98 -22.85
N TYR A 153 13.45 3.30 -24.02
CA TYR A 153 13.57 2.39 -25.16
C TYR A 153 15.03 2.34 -25.67
N PRO A 154 15.99 1.94 -24.80
CA PRO A 154 17.41 1.93 -25.15
C PRO A 154 17.73 1.01 -26.34
N ASP A 155 17.03 -0.11 -26.45
CA ASP A 155 17.23 -1.11 -27.51
C ASP A 155 16.99 -0.52 -28.92
N LEU A 156 16.09 0.48 -29.04
CA LEU A 156 15.85 1.16 -30.32
C LEU A 156 16.98 2.12 -30.67
N VAL A 157 17.59 2.78 -29.69
CA VAL A 157 18.77 3.62 -29.90
C VAL A 157 19.97 2.75 -30.27
N GLU A 158 20.15 1.61 -29.60
CA GLU A 158 21.17 0.63 -29.98
C GLU A 158 20.97 0.15 -31.42
N ARG A 159 19.73 -0.15 -31.81
CA ARG A 159 19.37 -0.53 -33.18
C ARG A 159 19.68 0.58 -34.19
N MET A 160 19.33 1.84 -33.92
CA MET A 160 19.65 2.97 -34.79
C MET A 160 21.14 3.01 -35.13
N VAL A 161 21.99 2.93 -34.10
CA VAL A 161 23.46 2.98 -34.25
C VAL A 161 23.98 1.73 -34.96
N ALA A 162 23.46 0.55 -34.61
CA ALA A 162 23.87 -0.73 -35.22
C ALA A 162 23.49 -0.83 -36.71
N GLU A 163 22.38 -0.20 -37.13
CA GLU A 163 21.94 -0.15 -38.53
C GLU A 163 22.62 0.99 -39.33
N GLY A 164 23.54 1.74 -38.72
CA GLY A 164 24.37 2.74 -39.40
C GLY A 164 23.78 4.15 -39.44
N HIS A 165 22.73 4.41 -38.68
CA HIS A 165 22.13 5.75 -38.57
C HIS A 165 22.88 6.63 -37.57
N GLU A 166 22.87 7.95 -37.82
CA GLU A 166 23.34 8.91 -36.83
C GLU A 166 22.26 9.23 -35.80
N VAL A 167 22.69 9.41 -34.56
CA VAL A 167 21.84 9.81 -33.42
C VAL A 167 22.35 11.13 -32.87
N GLY A 168 21.45 12.10 -32.73
CA GLY A 168 21.69 13.43 -32.17
C GLY A 168 20.84 13.68 -30.92
N LEU A 169 21.16 14.75 -30.20
CA LEU A 169 20.42 15.15 -29.01
C LEU A 169 19.23 16.06 -29.36
N HIS A 170 18.07 15.77 -28.76
CA HIS A 170 16.89 16.64 -28.79
C HIS A 170 16.45 17.07 -27.38
N THR A 171 17.43 17.38 -26.51
CA THR A 171 17.26 17.60 -25.04
C THR A 171 16.73 16.38 -24.27
N PHE A 172 16.62 16.45 -22.94
CA PHE A 172 16.11 15.34 -22.16
C PHE A 172 14.58 15.36 -22.10
N ASN A 173 13.98 16.50 -21.72
CA ASN A 173 12.53 16.68 -21.49
C ASN A 173 11.80 17.52 -22.56
N HIS A 174 12.43 17.83 -23.69
CA HIS A 174 11.86 18.64 -24.78
C HIS A 174 11.40 20.08 -24.38
N PRO A 175 12.12 20.84 -23.51
CA PRO A 175 11.77 22.23 -23.25
C PRO A 175 12.25 23.18 -24.35
N ASP A 176 11.55 24.31 -24.52
CA ASP A 176 12.06 25.45 -25.27
C ASP A 176 13.23 26.08 -24.50
N LEU A 177 14.44 25.94 -25.05
CA LEU A 177 15.68 26.37 -24.40
C LEU A 177 15.81 27.90 -24.26
N SER A 178 15.02 28.68 -25.01
CA SER A 178 15.04 30.15 -24.92
C SER A 178 14.47 30.69 -23.60
N TYR A 179 13.71 29.86 -22.87
CA TYR A 179 13.21 30.16 -21.51
C TYR A 179 14.13 29.67 -20.39
N GLN A 180 15.18 28.91 -20.72
CA GLN A 180 15.94 28.18 -19.72
C GLN A 180 17.24 28.89 -19.34
N SER A 181 17.66 28.69 -18.09
CA SER A 181 19.00 29.10 -17.65
C SER A 181 20.08 28.21 -18.29
N THR A 182 21.30 28.74 -18.42
CA THR A 182 22.46 27.97 -18.92
C THR A 182 22.69 26.68 -18.13
N SER A 183 22.53 26.71 -16.81
CA SER A 183 22.61 25.51 -15.96
C SER A 183 21.56 24.47 -16.29
N ARG A 184 20.33 24.88 -16.67
CA ARG A 184 19.28 23.94 -17.10
C ARG A 184 19.60 23.38 -18.48
N ILE A 185 20.11 24.20 -19.40
CA ILE A 185 20.56 23.75 -20.74
C ILE A 185 21.66 22.67 -20.60
N ASP A 186 22.69 22.94 -19.80
CA ASP A 186 23.77 21.97 -19.55
C ASP A 186 23.24 20.64 -18.99
N TRP A 187 22.23 20.71 -18.13
CA TRP A 187 21.61 19.53 -17.55
C TRP A 187 20.79 18.74 -18.60
N GLU A 188 19.96 19.40 -19.41
CA GLU A 188 19.21 18.76 -20.50
C GLU A 188 20.15 18.03 -21.47
N LEU A 189 21.27 18.67 -21.85
CA LEU A 189 22.28 18.09 -22.74
C LEU A 189 23.02 16.92 -22.08
N SER A 190 23.50 17.11 -20.84
CA SER A 190 24.30 16.10 -20.15
C SER A 190 23.48 14.86 -19.77
N GLN A 191 22.23 15.02 -19.37
CA GLN A 191 21.35 13.88 -19.08
C GLN A 191 20.99 13.12 -20.36
N ASN A 192 20.77 13.80 -21.49
CA ASN A 192 20.51 13.12 -22.75
C ASN A 192 21.77 12.35 -23.23
N GLN A 193 22.97 12.92 -23.09
CA GLN A 193 24.22 12.18 -23.35
C GLN A 193 24.39 10.95 -22.44
N LEU A 194 23.98 11.05 -21.17
CA LEU A 194 24.02 9.91 -20.25
C LEU A 194 23.08 8.79 -20.70
N ALA A 195 21.89 9.14 -21.20
CA ALA A 195 20.94 8.19 -21.77
C ALA A 195 21.53 7.48 -23.01
N LEU A 196 22.11 8.23 -23.96
CA LEU A 196 22.78 7.65 -25.14
C LEU A 196 23.98 6.76 -24.78
N ALA A 197 24.79 7.20 -23.81
CA ALA A 197 25.91 6.41 -23.33
C ALA A 197 25.44 5.09 -22.71
N GLY A 198 24.30 5.10 -22.02
CA GLY A 198 23.71 3.89 -21.46
C GLY A 198 23.07 2.97 -22.49
N ALA A 199 22.39 3.54 -23.47
CA ALA A 199 21.62 2.81 -24.48
C ALA A 199 22.51 2.19 -25.55
N ALA A 200 23.43 2.95 -26.15
CA ALA A 200 24.21 2.52 -27.31
C ALA A 200 25.74 2.65 -27.11
N GLY A 201 26.18 3.12 -25.93
CA GLY A 201 27.62 3.25 -25.65
C GLY A 201 28.30 4.38 -26.41
N ILE A 202 27.55 5.39 -26.85
CA ILE A 202 28.05 6.52 -27.65
C ILE A 202 27.80 7.87 -26.97
N ARG A 203 28.56 8.88 -27.39
CA ARG A 203 28.24 10.31 -27.28
C ARG A 203 28.12 10.88 -28.68
N THR A 204 27.32 11.94 -28.83
CA THR A 204 27.14 12.63 -30.11
C THR A 204 27.48 14.12 -30.00
N SER A 205 28.01 14.70 -31.07
CA SER A 205 28.14 16.16 -31.21
C SER A 205 26.97 16.80 -31.95
N LEU A 206 25.99 16.03 -32.44
CA LEU A 206 24.81 16.58 -33.12
C LEU A 206 23.75 17.01 -32.11
N PHE A 207 23.18 18.18 -32.32
CA PHE A 207 22.09 18.71 -31.51
C PHE A 207 21.04 19.39 -32.38
N ARG A 208 19.77 19.12 -32.11
CA ARG A 208 18.64 19.87 -32.65
C ARG A 208 17.84 20.50 -31.50
N PRO A 209 17.63 21.82 -31.50
CA PRO A 209 16.80 22.47 -30.50
C PRO A 209 15.32 22.07 -30.66
N PRO A 210 14.60 21.75 -29.57
CA PRO A 210 13.15 21.63 -29.58
C PRO A 210 12.49 22.88 -30.15
N TYR A 211 11.43 22.69 -30.93
CA TYR A 211 10.65 23.75 -31.59
C TYR A 211 11.45 24.64 -32.57
N SER A 212 12.68 24.23 -32.95
CA SER A 212 13.41 24.88 -34.04
C SER A 212 12.95 24.38 -35.39
N SER A 213 12.92 25.25 -36.39
CA SER A 213 12.51 24.92 -37.75
C SER A 213 13.64 25.27 -38.71
N PHE A 214 13.62 26.46 -39.28
CA PHE A 214 14.57 26.90 -40.31
C PHE A 214 15.67 27.80 -39.73
N SER A 215 16.77 27.96 -40.47
CA SER A 215 17.85 28.89 -40.11
C SER A 215 17.37 30.35 -40.08
N ASP A 216 16.43 30.72 -40.97
CA ASP A 216 15.81 32.04 -41.04
C ASP A 216 14.81 32.33 -39.90
N ALA A 217 14.36 31.29 -39.19
CA ALA A 217 13.52 31.39 -37.99
C ALA A 217 14.34 31.66 -36.71
N MET A 218 15.68 31.72 -36.81
CA MET A 218 16.55 32.09 -35.69
C MET A 218 16.32 33.55 -35.29
N ASP A 219 16.21 33.82 -33.99
CA ASP A 219 15.88 35.15 -33.46
C ASP A 219 16.83 35.60 -32.35
N ASN A 220 16.65 36.82 -31.86
CA ASN A 220 17.50 37.41 -30.82
C ASN A 220 17.48 36.68 -29.47
N LYS A 221 16.63 35.67 -29.30
CA LYS A 221 16.45 34.90 -28.08
C LYS A 221 16.97 33.47 -28.23
N SER A 222 16.80 32.85 -29.40
CA SER A 222 17.40 31.56 -29.73
C SER A 222 18.88 31.68 -30.10
N TRP A 223 19.33 32.78 -30.71
CA TRP A 223 20.72 32.94 -31.15
C TRP A 223 21.77 32.83 -30.03
N PRO A 224 21.61 33.49 -28.86
CA PRO A 224 22.54 33.32 -27.73
C PRO A 224 22.60 31.87 -27.23
N VAL A 225 21.47 31.15 -27.29
CA VAL A 225 21.38 29.74 -26.88
C VAL A 225 22.15 28.87 -27.86
N THR A 226 21.98 29.08 -29.17
CA THR A 226 22.76 28.38 -30.22
C THR A 226 24.25 28.59 -30.07
N LYS A 227 24.70 29.83 -29.78
CA LYS A 227 26.12 30.09 -29.48
C LYS A 227 26.61 29.39 -28.21
N TYR A 228 25.78 29.36 -27.17
CA TYR A 228 26.10 28.66 -25.95
C TYR A 228 26.24 27.15 -26.17
N ILE A 229 25.33 26.55 -26.93
CA ILE A 229 25.38 25.13 -27.33
C ILE A 229 26.66 24.83 -28.14
N GLY A 230 27.03 25.70 -29.08
CA GLY A 230 28.31 25.61 -29.79
C GLY A 230 29.51 25.66 -28.87
N SER A 231 29.50 26.53 -27.83
CA SER A 231 30.56 26.57 -26.81
C SER A 231 30.70 25.27 -26.01
N ARG A 232 29.67 24.41 -26.00
CA ARG A 232 29.68 23.06 -25.40
C ARG A 232 30.13 21.97 -26.39
N GLY A 233 30.48 22.34 -27.62
CA GLY A 233 31.02 21.44 -28.64
C GLY A 233 29.99 20.81 -29.57
N TYR A 234 28.73 21.26 -29.53
CA TYR A 234 27.66 20.73 -30.37
C TYR A 234 27.52 21.49 -31.69
N LEU A 235 27.20 20.74 -32.74
CA LEU A 235 26.77 21.26 -34.03
C LEU A 235 25.25 21.36 -34.03
N THR A 236 24.72 22.56 -34.31
CA THR A 236 23.27 22.78 -34.29
C THR A 236 22.69 22.47 -35.66
N VAL A 237 21.76 21.53 -35.72
CA VAL A 237 21.13 21.08 -36.97
C VAL A 237 19.67 21.50 -36.97
N VAL A 238 19.33 22.38 -37.90
CA VAL A 238 17.96 22.80 -38.21
C VAL A 238 17.54 22.18 -39.55
N ASN A 239 16.34 22.46 -40.06
CA ASN A 239 15.89 21.93 -41.36
C ASN A 239 15.78 23.04 -42.41
N ASN A 240 15.89 22.66 -43.68
CA ASN A 240 15.56 23.52 -44.83
C ASN A 240 14.43 22.93 -45.69
N THR A 241 13.88 21.78 -45.29
CA THR A 241 12.69 21.17 -45.87
C THR A 241 11.90 20.51 -44.74
N ASP A 242 10.60 20.82 -44.61
CA ASP A 242 9.73 20.28 -43.56
C ASP A 242 8.57 19.52 -44.21
N SER A 243 8.42 18.24 -43.86
CA SER A 243 7.32 17.41 -44.33
C SER A 243 5.97 17.77 -43.68
N GLU A 244 6.00 18.41 -42.51
CA GLU A 244 4.88 18.60 -41.58
C GLU A 244 4.08 17.32 -41.30
N ASP A 245 4.75 16.17 -41.36
CA ASP A 245 4.14 14.85 -41.20
C ASP A 245 3.41 14.67 -39.87
N TRP A 246 3.86 15.35 -38.82
CA TRP A 246 3.21 15.41 -37.51
C TRP A 246 1.76 15.92 -37.56
N LYS A 247 1.41 16.78 -38.54
CA LYS A 247 0.03 17.27 -38.77
C LYS A 247 -0.86 16.22 -39.45
N ARG A 248 -0.28 15.15 -39.98
CA ARG A 248 -0.94 14.09 -40.77
C ARG A 248 -1.70 14.63 -42.00
N PRO A 249 -1.04 15.38 -42.90
CA PRO A 249 -1.70 16.03 -44.04
C PRO A 249 -2.05 15.08 -45.20
N GLY A 250 -1.66 13.80 -45.12
CA GLY A 250 -1.79 12.81 -46.19
C GLY A 250 -0.45 12.43 -46.81
N VAL A 251 -0.34 11.20 -47.33
CA VAL A 251 0.91 10.63 -47.87
C VAL A 251 1.47 11.48 -49.01
N ASP A 252 0.67 11.80 -50.02
CA ASP A 252 1.11 12.58 -51.19
C ASP A 252 1.60 13.98 -50.80
N GLU A 253 0.96 14.58 -49.79
CA GLU A 253 1.33 15.91 -49.29
C GLU A 253 2.64 15.89 -48.52
N ILE A 254 2.89 14.85 -47.72
CA ILE A 254 4.18 14.60 -47.05
C ILE A 254 5.28 14.46 -48.09
N ILE A 255 5.08 13.63 -49.12
CA ILE A 255 6.04 13.41 -50.23
C ILE A 255 6.35 14.73 -50.94
N ARG A 256 5.30 15.48 -51.30
CA ARG A 256 5.42 16.76 -52.01
C ARG A 256 6.25 17.78 -51.21
N ARG A 257 6.02 17.85 -49.89
CA ARG A 257 6.72 18.78 -49.00
C ARG A 257 8.15 18.34 -48.69
N ALA A 258 8.38 17.04 -48.56
CA ALA A 258 9.69 16.45 -48.32
C ALA A 258 10.63 16.50 -49.54
N THR A 259 10.09 16.74 -50.74
CA THR A 259 10.89 16.77 -51.98
C THR A 259 11.47 18.17 -52.22
N PRO A 260 12.80 18.35 -52.19
CA PRO A 260 13.43 19.64 -52.50
C PRO A 260 13.28 19.98 -53.99
N LYS A 261 13.24 21.28 -54.31
CA LYS A 261 13.07 21.76 -55.69
C LYS A 261 14.40 21.76 -56.43
N GLY A 262 14.36 21.50 -57.74
CA GLY A 262 15.49 21.77 -58.65
C GLY A 262 16.77 20.95 -58.42
N GLY A 263 16.72 19.76 -57.80
CA GLY A 263 17.92 18.95 -57.56
C GLY A 263 18.78 19.44 -56.38
N GLU A 264 18.26 20.35 -55.55
CA GLU A 264 18.96 20.85 -54.37
C GLU A 264 19.05 19.77 -53.28
N GLY A 265 20.12 19.84 -52.48
CA GLY A 265 20.26 19.00 -51.29
C GLY A 265 19.49 19.58 -50.12
N ALA A 266 19.03 18.72 -49.21
CA ALA A 266 18.23 19.16 -48.08
C ALA A 266 18.41 18.30 -46.82
N VAL A 267 18.21 18.96 -45.68
CA VAL A 267 17.93 18.35 -44.38
C VAL A 267 16.41 18.35 -44.21
N VAL A 268 15.81 17.17 -44.33
CA VAL A 268 14.35 16.99 -44.33
C VAL A 268 13.89 16.62 -42.92
N LEU A 269 12.98 17.41 -42.34
CA LEU A 269 12.35 17.13 -41.05
C LEU A 269 11.16 16.17 -41.21
N MET A 270 11.18 15.09 -40.43
CA MET A 270 10.12 14.12 -40.22
C MET A 270 10.07 13.74 -38.73
N HIS A 271 9.04 12.98 -38.32
CA HIS A 271 8.89 12.53 -36.94
C HIS A 271 8.69 11.02 -36.88
N ASP A 272 9.35 10.36 -35.93
CA ASP A 272 9.15 8.93 -35.63
C ASP A 272 8.39 8.71 -34.32
N SER A 273 7.85 9.78 -33.72
CA SER A 273 7.09 9.79 -32.46
C SER A 273 5.97 10.85 -32.49
N GLY A 274 5.34 11.15 -31.34
CA GLY A 274 4.33 12.21 -31.24
C GLY A 274 2.95 11.83 -31.81
N GLY A 275 2.54 10.57 -31.67
CA GLY A 275 1.24 10.06 -32.11
C GLY A 275 1.33 9.14 -33.33
N ASP A 276 0.20 8.92 -34.01
CA ASP A 276 0.12 8.01 -35.17
C ASP A 276 0.96 8.50 -36.36
N ARG A 277 2.01 7.73 -36.72
CA ARG A 277 2.96 7.99 -37.83
C ARG A 277 2.74 7.08 -39.04
N SER A 278 1.57 6.46 -39.19
CA SER A 278 1.25 5.60 -40.35
C SER A 278 1.47 6.27 -41.70
N GLN A 279 1.09 7.55 -41.83
CA GLN A 279 1.30 8.33 -43.06
C GLN A 279 2.78 8.60 -43.33
N THR A 280 3.59 8.86 -42.30
CA THR A 280 5.05 9.05 -42.44
C THR A 280 5.71 7.79 -42.97
N VAL A 281 5.39 6.63 -42.39
CA VAL A 281 5.93 5.32 -42.83
C VAL A 281 5.53 5.01 -44.27
N ALA A 282 4.26 5.22 -44.62
CA ALA A 282 3.77 5.00 -45.99
C ALA A 282 4.41 5.97 -47.00
N ALA A 283 4.60 7.23 -46.62
CA ALA A 283 5.28 8.23 -47.43
C ALA A 283 6.73 7.83 -47.68
N LEU A 284 7.48 7.41 -46.65
CA LEU A 284 8.86 6.94 -46.80
C LEU A 284 8.98 5.77 -47.79
N ASP A 285 8.06 4.79 -47.73
CA ASP A 285 8.12 3.61 -48.58
C ASP A 285 7.93 3.93 -50.08
N THR A 286 7.32 5.07 -50.39
CA THR A 286 7.12 5.57 -51.76
C THR A 286 8.18 6.62 -52.14
N PHE A 287 8.49 7.53 -51.23
CA PHE A 287 9.40 8.66 -51.40
C PHE A 287 10.84 8.25 -51.69
N LEU A 288 11.34 7.26 -50.94
CA LEU A 288 12.73 6.80 -51.04
C LEU A 288 13.06 6.26 -52.45
N PRO A 289 12.33 5.26 -52.99
CA PRO A 289 12.65 4.73 -54.33
C PRO A 289 12.45 5.78 -55.43
N GLU A 290 11.39 6.61 -55.36
CA GLU A 290 11.14 7.64 -56.38
C GLU A 290 12.25 8.68 -56.49
N LEU A 291 12.88 9.06 -55.37
CA LEU A 291 13.99 10.02 -55.40
C LEU A 291 15.33 9.34 -55.70
N GLN A 292 15.52 8.08 -55.30
CA GLN A 292 16.67 7.28 -55.75
C GLN A 292 16.70 7.14 -57.28
N ASP A 293 15.54 6.89 -57.90
CA ASP A 293 15.40 6.84 -59.37
C ASP A 293 15.72 8.19 -60.04
N LYS A 294 15.53 9.29 -59.31
CA LYS A 294 15.93 10.66 -59.74
C LYS A 294 17.37 11.01 -59.39
N GLY A 295 18.15 10.06 -58.87
CA GLY A 295 19.58 10.21 -58.58
C GLY A 295 19.91 10.80 -57.21
N TYR A 296 18.95 10.92 -56.30
CA TYR A 296 19.22 11.37 -54.93
C TYR A 296 19.85 10.26 -54.08
N GLN A 297 20.79 10.65 -53.21
CA GLN A 297 21.40 9.78 -52.21
C GLN A 297 20.89 10.13 -50.81
N PHE A 298 20.54 9.10 -50.03
CA PHE A 298 20.08 9.23 -48.65
C PHE A 298 21.19 8.83 -47.69
N THR A 299 21.90 9.83 -47.15
CA THR A 299 23.10 9.64 -46.32
C THR A 299 22.93 10.25 -44.94
N ASN A 300 23.80 9.85 -44.01
CA ASN A 300 23.93 10.54 -42.73
C ASN A 300 24.39 12.01 -42.93
N LEU A 301 24.31 12.83 -41.87
CA LEU A 301 24.69 14.24 -41.96
C LEU A 301 26.19 14.39 -42.16
N THR A 302 27.00 13.69 -41.36
CA THR A 302 28.46 13.81 -41.47
C THR A 302 28.99 13.27 -42.79
N GLU A 303 28.39 12.20 -43.33
CA GLU A 303 28.66 11.69 -44.68
C GLU A 303 28.31 12.71 -45.76
N ALA A 304 27.13 13.35 -45.65
CA ALA A 304 26.70 14.36 -46.61
C ALA A 304 27.65 15.56 -46.65
N LEU A 305 28.19 15.95 -45.49
CA LEU A 305 29.10 17.08 -45.31
C LEU A 305 30.60 16.70 -45.43
N GLU A 306 30.91 15.42 -45.68
CA GLU A 306 32.29 14.90 -45.71
C GLU A 306 33.08 15.20 -44.42
N ALA A 307 32.39 15.15 -43.29
CA ALA A 307 32.91 15.39 -41.94
C ALA A 307 33.21 14.07 -41.20
N PRO A 308 34.08 14.08 -40.16
CA PRO A 308 34.22 12.94 -39.27
C PRO A 308 32.91 12.57 -38.58
N SER A 309 32.76 11.29 -38.22
CA SER A 309 31.58 10.82 -37.48
C SER A 309 31.31 11.68 -36.25
N ALA A 310 30.03 12.03 -36.05
CA ALA A 310 29.62 12.76 -34.88
C ALA A 310 29.58 11.88 -33.61
N HIS A 311 29.72 10.57 -33.76
CA HIS A 311 29.69 9.61 -32.65
C HIS A 311 31.09 9.33 -32.11
N ALA A 312 31.20 9.38 -30.78
CA ALA A 312 32.39 8.96 -30.06
C ALA A 312 32.03 7.80 -29.11
N PRO A 313 32.79 6.70 -29.09
CA PRO A 313 32.53 5.60 -28.17
C PRO A 313 32.79 6.02 -26.72
N VAL A 314 31.93 5.56 -25.80
CA VAL A 314 32.04 5.79 -24.35
C VAL A 314 32.50 4.51 -23.68
N THR A 315 33.53 4.61 -22.84
CA THR A 315 34.09 3.46 -22.12
C THR A 315 34.26 3.76 -20.63
N GLY A 316 34.63 2.74 -19.85
CA GLY A 316 34.95 2.90 -18.44
C GLY A 316 33.76 3.34 -17.58
N ILE A 317 34.03 4.24 -16.63
CA ILE A 317 33.06 4.64 -15.60
C ILE A 317 31.84 5.35 -16.21
N ASP A 318 32.02 6.15 -17.25
CA ASP A 318 30.91 6.90 -17.84
C ASP A 318 29.91 5.99 -18.57
N LEU A 319 30.39 4.90 -19.20
CA LEU A 319 29.53 3.86 -19.75
C LEU A 319 28.72 3.18 -18.64
N TRP A 320 29.37 2.81 -17.53
CA TRP A 320 28.68 2.19 -16.40
C TRP A 320 27.65 3.11 -15.74
N LYS A 321 27.90 4.41 -15.66
CA LYS A 321 26.90 5.39 -15.19
C LYS A 321 25.67 5.39 -16.11
N GLY A 322 25.88 5.41 -17.43
CA GLY A 322 24.79 5.36 -18.41
C GLY A 322 23.99 4.06 -18.31
N LYS A 323 24.69 2.90 -18.24
CA LYS A 323 24.03 1.59 -18.08
C LYS A 323 23.24 1.50 -16.77
N ALA A 324 23.79 2.02 -15.67
CA ALA A 324 23.09 2.08 -14.39
C ALA A 324 21.84 2.97 -14.47
N TRP A 325 21.92 4.10 -15.17
CA TRP A 325 20.78 4.98 -15.43
C TRP A 325 19.65 4.24 -16.17
N VAL A 326 19.96 3.67 -17.34
CA VAL A 326 18.98 2.92 -18.16
C VAL A 326 18.39 1.75 -17.38
N PHE A 327 19.22 1.01 -16.63
CA PHE A 327 18.75 -0.07 -15.77
C PHE A 327 17.77 0.41 -14.70
N LEU A 328 18.07 1.51 -14.01
CA LEU A 328 17.19 2.06 -12.97
C LEU A 328 15.86 2.57 -13.53
N VAL A 329 15.87 3.17 -14.73
CA VAL A 329 14.65 3.57 -15.44
C VAL A 329 13.82 2.35 -15.81
N GLY A 330 14.42 1.34 -16.45
CA GLY A 330 13.73 0.09 -16.81
C GLY A 330 13.17 -0.66 -15.60
N ALA A 331 13.95 -0.77 -14.52
CA ALA A 331 13.50 -1.37 -13.27
C ALA A 331 12.33 -0.59 -12.65
N SER A 332 12.38 0.75 -12.71
CA SER A 332 11.30 1.61 -12.23
C SER A 332 9.99 1.37 -12.97
N GLU A 333 10.04 1.27 -14.30
CA GLU A 333 8.85 0.97 -15.12
C GLU A 333 8.28 -0.40 -14.81
N GLN A 334 9.11 -1.44 -14.80
CA GLN A 334 8.65 -2.82 -14.58
C GLN A 334 8.07 -3.00 -13.18
N ILE A 335 8.74 -2.50 -12.14
CA ILE A 335 8.27 -2.62 -10.75
C ILE A 335 6.99 -1.81 -10.58
N THR A 336 6.93 -0.57 -11.07
CA THR A 336 5.73 0.25 -10.96
C THR A 336 4.55 -0.38 -11.70
N GLY A 337 4.77 -0.88 -12.92
CA GLY A 337 3.75 -1.60 -13.69
C GLY A 337 3.24 -2.83 -12.95
N GLY A 338 4.14 -3.65 -12.39
CA GLY A 338 3.78 -4.81 -11.56
C GLY A 338 2.98 -4.43 -10.31
N LEU A 339 3.35 -3.33 -9.63
CA LEU A 339 2.62 -2.81 -8.48
C LEU A 339 1.21 -2.33 -8.87
N VAL A 340 1.07 -1.62 -9.99
CA VAL A 340 -0.24 -1.17 -10.48
C VAL A 340 -1.15 -2.36 -10.80
N VAL A 341 -0.63 -3.39 -11.47
CA VAL A 341 -1.38 -4.63 -11.74
C VAL A 341 -1.77 -5.33 -10.45
N ALA A 342 -0.85 -5.47 -9.49
CA ALA A 342 -1.14 -6.09 -8.20
C ALA A 342 -2.22 -5.32 -7.42
N LEU A 343 -2.16 -3.99 -7.41
CA LEU A 343 -3.16 -3.12 -6.80
C LEU A 343 -4.52 -3.23 -7.50
N ALA A 344 -4.55 -3.32 -8.83
CA ALA A 344 -5.77 -3.50 -9.59
C ALA A 344 -6.43 -4.86 -9.27
N VAL A 345 -5.65 -5.95 -9.24
CA VAL A 345 -6.13 -7.29 -8.87
C VAL A 345 -6.69 -7.29 -7.44
N ILE A 346 -5.95 -6.72 -6.48
CA ILE A 346 -6.41 -6.66 -5.08
C ILE A 346 -7.63 -5.77 -4.95
N GLY A 347 -7.66 -4.62 -5.63
CA GLY A 347 -8.81 -3.72 -5.67
C GLY A 347 -10.06 -4.45 -6.18
N PHE A 348 -9.92 -5.19 -7.28
CA PHE A 348 -11.00 -6.04 -7.81
C PHE A 348 -11.43 -7.11 -6.81
N LEU A 349 -10.50 -7.84 -6.19
CA LEU A 349 -10.81 -8.88 -5.20
C LEU A 349 -11.51 -8.30 -3.96
N VAL A 350 -11.09 -7.13 -3.49
CA VAL A 350 -11.74 -6.39 -2.39
C VAL A 350 -13.16 -6.01 -2.78
N MET A 351 -13.36 -5.47 -4.00
CA MET A 351 -14.70 -5.12 -4.49
C MET A 351 -15.61 -6.34 -4.68
N ALA A 352 -15.07 -7.43 -5.23
CA ALA A 352 -15.78 -8.70 -5.38
C ALA A 352 -16.18 -9.27 -4.01
N ARG A 353 -15.27 -9.25 -3.03
CA ARG A 353 -15.59 -9.63 -1.65
C ARG A 353 -16.68 -8.74 -1.07
N PHE A 354 -16.61 -7.42 -1.26
CA PHE A 354 -17.65 -6.52 -0.77
C PHE A 354 -19.02 -6.81 -1.39
N ALA A 355 -19.09 -7.02 -2.71
CA ALA A 355 -20.33 -7.41 -3.37
C ALA A 355 -20.87 -8.75 -2.81
N LEU A 356 -19.98 -9.73 -2.59
CA LEU A 356 -20.33 -11.01 -1.99
C LEU A 356 -20.84 -10.86 -0.55
N MET A 357 -20.22 -9.99 0.26
CA MET A 357 -20.66 -9.68 1.63
C MET A 357 -22.07 -9.10 1.63
N LEU A 358 -22.36 -8.12 0.76
CA LEU A 358 -23.69 -7.51 0.66
C LEU A 358 -24.76 -8.54 0.25
N LEU A 359 -24.46 -9.35 -0.76
CA LEU A 359 -25.36 -10.40 -1.24
C LEU A 359 -25.62 -11.48 -0.18
N LEU A 360 -24.57 -12.08 0.37
CA LEU A 360 -24.68 -13.19 1.32
C LEU A 360 -25.24 -12.74 2.66
N SER A 361 -24.96 -11.52 3.11
CA SER A 361 -25.57 -10.97 4.32
C SER A 361 -27.08 -10.74 4.14
N ALA A 362 -27.54 -10.30 2.97
CA ALA A 362 -28.96 -10.17 2.65
C ALA A 362 -29.66 -11.54 2.64
N VAL A 363 -29.04 -12.55 2.02
CA VAL A 363 -29.54 -13.92 1.99
C VAL A 363 -29.60 -14.51 3.41
N HIS A 364 -28.53 -14.36 4.19
CA HIS A 364 -28.49 -14.79 5.58
C HIS A 364 -29.61 -14.13 6.40
N ALA A 365 -29.76 -12.81 6.31
CA ALA A 365 -30.80 -12.09 7.05
C ALA A 365 -32.22 -12.53 6.65
N ARG A 366 -32.48 -12.76 5.36
CA ARG A 366 -33.77 -13.30 4.89
C ARG A 366 -34.04 -14.71 5.41
N ARG A 367 -33.01 -15.56 5.43
CA ARG A 367 -33.11 -16.94 5.91
C ARG A 367 -33.39 -17.01 7.41
N VAL A 368 -32.55 -16.34 8.22
CA VAL A 368 -32.61 -16.43 9.69
C VAL A 368 -33.79 -15.65 10.27
N ARG A 369 -34.26 -14.58 9.61
CA ARG A 369 -35.44 -13.80 10.02
C ARG A 369 -36.75 -14.31 9.43
N GLY A 370 -36.71 -15.37 8.62
CA GLY A 370 -37.91 -16.00 8.05
C GLY A 370 -38.77 -16.65 9.14
N ARG A 371 -40.10 -16.54 9.03
CA ARG A 371 -41.05 -17.04 10.05
C ARG A 371 -40.94 -18.56 10.32
N GLY A 372 -40.42 -19.34 9.38
CA GLY A 372 -40.25 -20.80 9.51
C GLY A 372 -38.85 -21.26 9.90
N PHE A 373 -37.90 -20.36 10.15
CA PHE A 373 -36.53 -20.75 10.48
C PHE A 373 -36.44 -21.32 11.90
N ARG A 374 -35.88 -22.53 12.02
CA ARG A 374 -35.55 -23.20 13.27
C ARG A 374 -34.22 -23.92 13.12
N TRP A 375 -33.42 -23.93 14.19
CA TRP A 375 -32.13 -24.64 14.22
C TRP A 375 -32.31 -26.14 14.49
N GLY A 376 -33.38 -26.50 15.18
CA GLY A 376 -33.70 -27.85 15.63
C GLY A 376 -34.77 -27.76 16.72
N PRO A 377 -34.87 -28.77 17.61
CA PRO A 377 -35.61 -28.65 18.86
C PRO A 377 -35.08 -27.48 19.70
N ASP A 378 -35.97 -26.82 20.46
CA ASP A 378 -35.58 -25.75 21.36
C ASP A 378 -34.68 -26.30 22.47
N VAL A 379 -33.55 -25.64 22.69
CA VAL A 379 -32.60 -26.01 23.75
C VAL A 379 -33.03 -25.30 25.02
N THR A 380 -33.37 -26.06 26.06
CA THR A 380 -33.91 -25.56 27.34
C THR A 380 -33.07 -26.00 28.53
N GLU A 381 -32.12 -26.91 28.31
CA GLU A 381 -31.21 -27.45 29.30
C GLU A 381 -30.31 -26.33 29.88
N PRO A 382 -29.99 -26.38 31.18
CA PRO A 382 -29.12 -25.38 31.78
C PRO A 382 -27.71 -25.39 31.16
N VAL A 383 -27.03 -24.25 31.21
CA VAL A 383 -25.69 -24.09 30.63
C VAL A 383 -24.69 -23.48 31.61
N SER A 384 -23.40 -23.71 31.36
CA SER A 384 -22.30 -23.17 32.18
C SER A 384 -21.72 -21.91 31.55
N VAL A 385 -21.85 -20.76 32.21
CA VAL A 385 -21.26 -19.50 31.77
C VAL A 385 -19.90 -19.30 32.46
N LEU A 386 -18.84 -19.20 31.68
CA LEU A 386 -17.46 -19.00 32.14
C LEU A 386 -17.05 -17.54 31.96
N VAL A 387 -16.60 -16.92 33.06
CA VAL A 387 -16.13 -15.53 33.09
C VAL A 387 -14.68 -15.52 33.60
N PRO A 388 -13.66 -15.57 32.72
CA PRO A 388 -12.28 -15.40 33.15
C PRO A 388 -12.06 -13.94 33.55
N ALA A 389 -11.47 -13.71 34.72
CA ALA A 389 -11.26 -12.39 35.29
C ALA A 389 -9.83 -12.22 35.78
N TYR A 390 -9.21 -11.08 35.43
CA TYR A 390 -7.91 -10.69 35.96
C TYR A 390 -7.80 -9.17 36.11
N ASN A 391 -7.84 -8.70 37.35
CA ASN A 391 -7.88 -7.29 37.71
C ASN A 391 -9.03 -6.50 37.04
N GLU A 392 -10.25 -6.95 37.28
CA GLU A 392 -11.49 -6.43 36.70
C GLU A 392 -12.44 -5.85 37.75
N ALA A 393 -11.92 -5.41 38.90
CA ALA A 393 -12.73 -4.95 40.03
C ALA A 393 -13.74 -3.84 39.67
N LYS A 394 -13.45 -3.04 38.63
CA LYS A 394 -14.32 -1.95 38.17
C LYS A 394 -15.55 -2.39 37.38
N CYS A 395 -15.53 -3.56 36.74
CA CYS A 395 -16.57 -4.00 35.81
C CYS A 395 -17.20 -5.34 36.17
N ILE A 396 -16.49 -6.19 36.92
CA ILE A 396 -16.92 -7.58 37.16
C ILE A 396 -18.31 -7.69 37.83
N GLU A 397 -18.67 -6.74 38.70
CA GLU A 397 -19.99 -6.72 39.32
C GLU A 397 -21.11 -6.53 38.29
N ALA A 398 -20.95 -5.58 37.37
CA ALA A 398 -21.94 -5.33 36.31
C ALA A 398 -22.09 -6.54 35.39
N THR A 399 -20.97 -7.18 35.03
CA THR A 399 -20.92 -8.43 34.26
C THR A 399 -21.73 -9.54 34.94
N VAL A 400 -21.43 -9.86 36.20
CA VAL A 400 -22.11 -10.93 36.94
C VAL A 400 -23.59 -10.61 37.16
N ARG A 401 -23.94 -9.36 37.48
CA ARG A 401 -25.34 -8.94 37.63
C ARG A 401 -26.11 -9.05 36.32
N SER A 402 -25.48 -8.76 35.18
CA SER A 402 -26.14 -8.91 33.86
C SER A 402 -26.52 -10.36 33.58
N LEU A 403 -25.63 -11.30 33.91
CA LEU A 403 -25.90 -12.74 33.77
C LEU A 403 -27.05 -13.21 34.65
N MET A 404 -27.18 -12.67 35.86
CA MET A 404 -28.31 -12.99 36.76
C MET A 404 -29.67 -12.57 36.19
N THR A 405 -29.72 -11.68 35.20
CA THR A 405 -30.98 -11.31 34.54
C THR A 405 -31.40 -12.30 33.45
N SER A 406 -30.54 -13.27 33.10
CA SER A 406 -30.78 -14.17 31.97
C SER A 406 -32.14 -14.89 32.06
N ASP A 407 -32.81 -14.96 30.91
CA ASP A 407 -34.07 -15.70 30.75
C ASP A 407 -33.87 -17.19 30.38
N HIS A 408 -32.63 -17.68 30.47
CA HIS A 408 -32.26 -19.09 30.31
C HIS A 408 -31.66 -19.62 31.62
N PRO A 409 -31.86 -20.90 31.98
CA PRO A 409 -31.22 -21.47 33.16
C PRO A 409 -29.68 -21.52 33.02
N ILE A 410 -28.96 -20.90 33.95
CA ILE A 410 -27.50 -20.83 33.92
C ILE A 410 -26.86 -21.13 35.28
N GLU A 411 -25.67 -21.73 35.24
CA GLU A 411 -24.66 -21.56 36.29
C GLU A 411 -23.59 -20.57 35.82
N ILE A 412 -23.02 -19.81 36.75
CA ILE A 412 -21.98 -18.83 36.47
C ILE A 412 -20.72 -19.25 37.21
N ILE A 413 -19.62 -19.41 36.48
CA ILE A 413 -18.30 -19.72 37.03
C ILE A 413 -17.38 -18.55 36.69
N VAL A 414 -17.02 -17.77 37.71
CA VAL A 414 -16.01 -16.73 37.59
C VAL A 414 -14.65 -17.33 37.89
N ILE A 415 -13.72 -17.27 36.93
CA ILE A 415 -12.37 -17.79 37.08
C ILE A 415 -11.42 -16.64 37.35
N ASP A 416 -11.04 -16.44 38.61
CA ASP A 416 -10.07 -15.43 39.00
C ASP A 416 -8.64 -15.94 38.73
N ASP A 417 -7.99 -15.35 37.73
CA ASP A 417 -6.63 -15.70 37.28
C ASP A 417 -5.55 -14.93 38.06
N GLY A 418 -5.69 -14.93 39.40
CA GLY A 418 -4.74 -14.34 40.33
C GLY A 418 -4.84 -12.81 40.43
N SER A 419 -6.06 -12.27 40.54
CA SER A 419 -6.25 -10.82 40.64
C SER A 419 -5.67 -10.24 41.93
N THR A 420 -5.23 -8.98 41.85
CA THR A 420 -4.61 -8.23 42.97
C THR A 420 -5.45 -7.03 43.42
N ASP A 421 -6.53 -6.71 42.72
CA ASP A 421 -7.38 -5.54 42.93
C ASP A 421 -8.69 -5.85 43.68
N GLY A 422 -8.84 -7.07 44.20
CA GLY A 422 -10.03 -7.51 44.92
C GLY A 422 -11.17 -8.06 44.05
N THR A 423 -10.95 -8.28 42.74
CA THR A 423 -11.96 -8.85 41.80
C THR A 423 -12.72 -10.06 42.38
N ALA A 424 -12.01 -11.08 42.88
CA ALA A 424 -12.65 -12.27 43.46
C ALA A 424 -13.49 -11.96 44.71
N LEU A 425 -13.03 -11.05 45.57
CA LEU A 425 -13.73 -10.66 46.80
C LEU A 425 -15.05 -9.94 46.49
N ILE A 426 -15.08 -9.14 45.43
CA ILE A 426 -16.30 -8.46 44.97
C ILE A 426 -17.36 -9.50 44.60
N VAL A 427 -17.00 -10.48 43.77
CA VAL A 427 -17.94 -11.51 43.31
C VAL A 427 -18.43 -12.39 44.45
N GLU A 428 -17.54 -12.84 45.34
CA GLU A 428 -17.91 -13.61 46.53
C GLU A 428 -18.81 -12.80 47.48
N GLY A 429 -18.57 -11.50 47.59
CA GLY A 429 -19.36 -10.57 48.39
C GLY A 429 -20.81 -10.41 47.91
N LEU A 430 -21.10 -10.67 46.63
CA LEU A 430 -22.45 -10.60 46.08
C LEU A 430 -23.39 -11.70 46.60
N ARG A 431 -22.83 -12.82 47.10
CA ARG A 431 -23.58 -13.97 47.67
C ARG A 431 -24.74 -14.47 46.78
N LEU A 432 -24.49 -14.56 45.48
CA LEU A 432 -25.49 -15.00 44.51
C LEU A 432 -25.53 -16.54 44.42
N PRO A 433 -26.72 -17.17 44.38
CA PRO A 433 -26.88 -18.62 44.55
C PRO A 433 -26.31 -19.47 43.40
N ASN A 434 -26.30 -18.93 42.17
CA ASN A 434 -25.83 -19.64 40.98
C ASN A 434 -24.42 -19.19 40.52
N VAL A 435 -23.68 -18.47 41.37
CA VAL A 435 -22.35 -17.95 41.06
C VAL A 435 -21.29 -18.65 41.90
N ARG A 436 -20.26 -19.20 41.25
CA ARG A 436 -19.10 -19.78 41.91
C ARG A 436 -17.82 -19.12 41.43
N VAL A 437 -16.92 -18.82 42.38
CA VAL A 437 -15.58 -18.31 42.07
C VAL A 437 -14.58 -19.47 42.13
N VAL A 438 -13.78 -19.61 41.08
CA VAL A 438 -12.63 -20.52 41.02
C VAL A 438 -11.37 -19.67 40.93
N ARG A 439 -10.51 -19.76 41.94
CA ARG A 439 -9.26 -18.99 41.98
C ARG A 439 -8.08 -19.84 41.49
N GLN A 440 -7.17 -19.23 40.76
CA GLN A 440 -5.91 -19.84 40.33
C GLN A 440 -4.76 -18.82 40.35
N GLN A 441 -3.52 -19.29 40.23
CA GLN A 441 -2.39 -18.41 39.97
C GLN A 441 -2.42 -17.93 38.52
N ASN A 442 -2.01 -16.69 38.27
CA ASN A 442 -2.03 -16.10 36.93
C ASN A 442 -1.28 -16.96 35.91
N ALA A 443 -2.05 -17.56 34.99
CA ALA A 443 -1.56 -18.42 33.93
C ALA A 443 -2.08 -18.00 32.54
N GLY A 444 -2.85 -16.90 32.48
CA GLY A 444 -3.41 -16.35 31.26
C GLY A 444 -4.82 -16.86 30.96
N LYS A 445 -5.50 -16.13 30.07
CA LYS A 445 -6.90 -16.37 29.71
C LYS A 445 -7.18 -17.81 29.21
N PRO A 446 -6.36 -18.43 28.33
CA PRO A 446 -6.60 -19.82 27.91
C PRO A 446 -6.60 -20.81 29.08
N ALA A 447 -5.64 -20.68 30.02
CA ALA A 447 -5.57 -21.54 31.20
C ALA A 447 -6.78 -21.35 32.12
N ALA A 448 -7.20 -20.10 32.34
CA ALA A 448 -8.41 -19.78 33.11
C ALA A 448 -9.68 -20.37 32.48
N LEU A 449 -9.83 -20.26 31.15
CA LEU A 449 -10.96 -20.86 30.43
C LEU A 449 -10.95 -22.39 30.53
N ASN A 450 -9.80 -23.05 30.35
CA ASN A 450 -9.69 -24.50 30.52
C ASN A 450 -10.02 -24.95 31.95
N ARG A 451 -9.62 -24.18 32.96
CA ARG A 451 -10.01 -24.42 34.36
C ARG A 451 -11.51 -24.28 34.54
N GLY A 452 -12.14 -23.30 33.88
CA GLY A 452 -13.58 -23.12 33.82
C GLY A 452 -14.30 -24.32 33.19
N ILE A 453 -13.84 -24.78 32.03
CA ILE A 453 -14.39 -25.97 31.32
C ILE A 453 -14.34 -27.20 32.23
N ALA A 454 -13.20 -27.44 32.89
CA ALA A 454 -13.04 -28.57 33.81
C ALA A 454 -13.95 -28.48 35.05
N ASN A 455 -14.42 -27.29 35.41
CA ASN A 455 -15.32 -27.06 36.54
C ASN A 455 -16.80 -26.95 36.14
N ALA A 456 -17.11 -26.89 34.85
CA ALA A 456 -18.47 -26.76 34.36
C ALA A 456 -19.29 -28.02 34.67
N ARG A 457 -20.58 -27.87 34.95
CA ARG A 457 -21.53 -28.96 35.19
C ARG A 457 -22.29 -29.38 33.93
N PHE A 458 -22.50 -28.47 32.99
CA PHE A 458 -23.38 -28.70 31.84
C PHE A 458 -22.61 -28.88 30.52
N ASP A 459 -23.22 -29.56 29.54
CA ASP A 459 -22.59 -29.86 28.24
C ASP A 459 -22.37 -28.60 27.38
N LEU A 460 -23.23 -27.60 27.50
CA LEU A 460 -23.07 -26.34 26.78
C LEU A 460 -22.32 -25.32 27.64
N ILE A 461 -21.25 -24.79 27.05
CA ILE A 461 -20.34 -23.83 27.69
C ILE A 461 -20.47 -22.49 26.98
N VAL A 462 -20.85 -21.46 27.71
CA VAL A 462 -20.85 -20.07 27.25
C VAL A 462 -19.62 -19.37 27.79
N MET A 463 -18.87 -18.67 26.95
CA MET A 463 -17.70 -17.90 27.33
C MET A 463 -17.96 -16.41 27.12
N MET A 464 -17.53 -15.61 28.10
CA MET A 464 -17.77 -14.18 28.15
C MET A 464 -16.58 -13.47 28.81
N ASP A 465 -16.14 -12.32 28.30
CA ASP A 465 -15.11 -11.52 28.94
C ASP A 465 -15.66 -10.82 30.20
N GLY A 466 -14.87 -10.66 31.26
CA GLY A 466 -15.36 -10.11 32.52
C GLY A 466 -15.60 -8.58 32.54
N ASP A 467 -15.41 -7.92 31.40
CA ASP A 467 -15.80 -6.53 31.11
C ASP A 467 -17.00 -6.41 30.16
N THR A 468 -17.71 -7.52 29.91
CA THR A 468 -18.85 -7.57 28.99
C THR A 468 -20.18 -7.55 29.75
N VAL A 469 -21.25 -7.08 29.11
CA VAL A 469 -22.61 -7.11 29.66
C VAL A 469 -23.54 -7.78 28.66
N PHE A 470 -24.23 -8.84 29.06
CA PHE A 470 -25.20 -9.54 28.21
C PHE A 470 -26.59 -8.90 28.29
N GLU A 471 -27.30 -8.86 27.16
CA GLU A 471 -28.76 -8.64 27.18
C GLU A 471 -29.45 -9.87 27.81
N GLN A 472 -30.64 -9.66 28.37
CA GLN A 472 -31.44 -10.69 29.06
C GLN A 472 -31.57 -11.99 28.26
N SER A 473 -31.77 -11.86 26.93
CA SER A 473 -32.00 -12.97 26.00
C SER A 473 -30.73 -13.61 25.43
N THR A 474 -29.54 -13.07 25.72
CA THR A 474 -28.30 -13.42 25.03
C THR A 474 -27.96 -14.90 25.13
N VAL A 475 -28.04 -15.45 26.35
CA VAL A 475 -27.73 -16.87 26.58
C VAL A 475 -28.74 -17.76 25.87
N ARG A 476 -30.04 -17.47 25.96
CA ARG A 476 -31.07 -18.21 25.24
C ARG A 476 -30.79 -18.24 23.74
N GLU A 477 -30.49 -17.09 23.15
CA GLU A 477 -30.20 -16.97 21.70
C GLU A 477 -28.89 -17.67 21.30
N LEU A 478 -27.88 -17.71 22.19
CA LEU A 478 -26.62 -18.43 21.95
C LEU A 478 -26.80 -19.95 21.94
N VAL A 479 -27.74 -20.49 22.72
CA VAL A 479 -27.86 -21.94 22.89
C VAL A 479 -28.78 -22.61 21.87
N GLN A 480 -29.75 -21.87 21.30
CA GLN A 480 -30.69 -22.43 20.31
C GLN A 480 -30.03 -23.12 19.11
N PRO A 481 -28.89 -22.63 18.55
CA PRO A 481 -28.25 -23.31 17.42
C PRO A 481 -27.74 -24.73 17.72
N PHE A 482 -27.54 -25.11 18.99
CA PHE A 482 -27.13 -26.47 19.37
C PHE A 482 -28.24 -27.52 19.23
N GLY A 483 -29.48 -27.10 18.92
CA GLY A 483 -30.53 -28.01 18.47
C GLY A 483 -30.17 -28.78 17.20
N ASP A 484 -29.23 -28.27 16.39
CA ASP A 484 -28.53 -29.05 15.36
C ASP A 484 -27.31 -29.75 16.01
N PRO A 485 -27.28 -31.09 16.07
CA PRO A 485 -26.18 -31.82 16.71
C PRO A 485 -24.82 -31.63 16.03
N ARG A 486 -24.80 -31.12 14.79
CA ARG A 486 -23.55 -30.82 14.05
C ARG A 486 -22.92 -29.48 14.44
N VAL A 487 -23.63 -28.65 15.19
CA VAL A 487 -23.11 -27.37 15.68
C VAL A 487 -22.23 -27.64 16.90
N GLY A 488 -20.96 -27.27 16.77
CA GLY A 488 -19.97 -27.35 17.84
C GLY A 488 -19.70 -26.02 18.52
N ALA A 489 -19.94 -24.90 17.82
CA ALA A 489 -19.74 -23.57 18.37
C ALA A 489 -20.65 -22.49 17.74
N VAL A 490 -20.94 -21.45 18.51
CA VAL A 490 -21.83 -20.34 18.14
C VAL A 490 -21.14 -19.02 18.46
N ALA A 491 -21.05 -18.14 17.46
CA ALA A 491 -20.61 -16.76 17.62
C ALA A 491 -21.80 -15.83 17.89
N GLY A 492 -21.72 -15.05 18.97
CA GLY A 492 -22.67 -13.97 19.21
C GLY A 492 -22.29 -12.64 18.54
N ASN A 493 -23.10 -11.64 18.82
CA ASN A 493 -23.01 -10.29 18.29
C ASN A 493 -22.43 -9.33 19.35
N ALA A 494 -21.11 -9.13 19.31
CA ALA A 494 -20.44 -8.14 20.15
C ALA A 494 -20.75 -6.71 19.68
N LYS A 495 -21.11 -5.83 20.62
CA LYS A 495 -21.46 -4.43 20.41
C LYS A 495 -20.61 -3.53 21.29
N VAL A 496 -20.26 -2.35 20.79
CA VAL A 496 -19.50 -1.34 21.56
C VAL A 496 -20.47 -0.54 22.42
N GLY A 497 -20.24 -0.51 23.74
CA GLY A 497 -21.09 0.24 24.66
C GLY A 497 -20.70 1.72 24.80
N ASN A 498 -19.40 2.05 24.88
CA ASN A 498 -18.88 3.42 25.04
C ASN A 498 -18.57 4.09 23.69
N ARG A 499 -19.63 4.51 22.99
CA ARG A 499 -19.58 5.04 21.61
C ARG A 499 -19.53 6.57 21.47
N ASP A 500 -19.49 7.28 22.59
CA ASP A 500 -19.50 8.76 22.61
C ASP A 500 -18.12 9.38 22.33
N SER A 501 -17.05 8.59 22.45
CA SER A 501 -15.71 9.02 22.05
C SER A 501 -15.48 8.79 20.56
N LEU A 502 -14.54 9.53 19.96
CA LEU A 502 -14.19 9.35 18.54
C LEU A 502 -13.64 7.93 18.25
N ILE A 503 -12.81 7.39 19.15
CA ILE A 503 -12.30 6.02 19.03
C ILE A 503 -13.45 5.01 19.16
N GLY A 504 -14.36 5.22 20.12
CA GLY A 504 -15.55 4.40 20.30
C GLY A 504 -16.46 4.40 19.08
N ALA A 505 -16.67 5.56 18.45
CA ALA A 505 -17.44 5.69 17.22
C ALA A 505 -16.78 4.95 16.04
N TRP A 506 -15.46 5.07 15.86
CA TRP A 506 -14.73 4.33 14.83
C TRP A 506 -14.77 2.81 15.05
N GLN A 507 -14.61 2.36 16.29
CA GLN A 507 -14.76 0.94 16.62
C GLN A 507 -16.19 0.45 16.41
N HIS A 508 -17.20 1.27 16.73
CA HIS A 508 -18.59 0.94 16.46
C HIS A 508 -18.85 0.73 14.96
N ILE A 509 -18.36 1.64 14.10
CA ILE A 509 -18.42 1.47 12.64
C ILE A 509 -17.77 0.15 12.22
N GLU A 510 -16.57 -0.13 12.75
CA GLU A 510 -15.83 -1.34 12.43
C GLU A 510 -16.54 -2.62 12.91
N TYR A 511 -17.16 -2.62 14.09
CA TYR A 511 -17.89 -3.79 14.59
C TYR A 511 -19.12 -4.07 13.73
N VAL A 512 -19.87 -3.03 13.34
CA VAL A 512 -21.06 -3.18 12.51
C VAL A 512 -20.70 -3.59 11.09
N MET A 513 -19.74 -2.90 10.46
CA MET A 513 -19.35 -3.12 9.06
C MET A 513 -18.39 -4.30 8.89
N GLY A 514 -17.37 -4.41 9.75
CA GLY A 514 -16.25 -5.35 9.62
C GLY A 514 -16.40 -6.63 10.42
N PHE A 515 -17.26 -6.69 11.45
CA PHE A 515 -17.53 -7.95 12.16
C PHE A 515 -18.91 -8.50 11.84
N ASN A 516 -19.98 -7.74 12.04
CA ASN A 516 -21.33 -8.29 11.91
C ASN A 516 -21.71 -8.61 10.46
N LEU A 517 -21.38 -7.72 9.52
CA LEU A 517 -21.63 -7.99 8.11
C LEU A 517 -20.78 -9.16 7.59
N ASP A 518 -19.50 -9.19 7.96
CA ASP A 518 -18.57 -10.27 7.59
C ASP A 518 -19.01 -11.62 8.16
N ARG A 519 -19.42 -11.68 9.43
CA ARG A 519 -19.88 -12.91 10.08
C ARG A 519 -21.06 -13.55 9.36
N ARG A 520 -22.02 -12.76 8.87
CA ARG A 520 -23.14 -13.28 8.08
C ARG A 520 -22.68 -13.94 6.77
N MET A 521 -21.68 -13.34 6.11
CA MET A 521 -21.07 -13.93 4.91
C MET A 521 -20.34 -15.24 5.27
N TYR A 522 -19.49 -15.22 6.29
CA TYR A 522 -18.73 -16.40 6.70
C TYR A 522 -19.60 -17.55 7.21
N ASP A 523 -20.72 -17.25 7.88
CA ASP A 523 -21.70 -18.25 8.30
C ASP A 523 -22.36 -18.95 7.09
N MET A 524 -22.74 -18.19 6.06
CA MET A 524 -23.26 -18.74 4.80
C MET A 524 -22.21 -19.57 4.05
N LEU A 525 -20.95 -19.14 4.09
CA LEU A 525 -19.84 -19.87 3.50
C LEU A 525 -19.38 -21.07 4.35
N GLY A 526 -19.80 -21.16 5.61
CA GLY A 526 -19.42 -22.22 6.54
C GLY A 526 -17.94 -22.17 6.93
N CYS A 527 -17.35 -20.98 7.02
CA CYS A 527 -15.93 -20.78 7.28
C CYS A 527 -15.64 -19.59 8.21
N MET A 528 -16.40 -19.48 9.30
CA MET A 528 -16.21 -18.45 10.32
C MET A 528 -14.77 -18.45 10.85
N PRO A 529 -14.01 -17.35 10.72
CA PRO A 529 -12.61 -17.36 11.16
C PRO A 529 -12.45 -17.21 12.67
N THR A 530 -13.37 -16.49 13.32
CA THR A 530 -13.23 -16.10 14.73
C THR A 530 -14.60 -15.95 15.40
N ILE A 531 -14.80 -16.70 16.48
CA ILE A 531 -15.83 -16.45 17.48
C ILE A 531 -15.30 -15.37 18.43
N PRO A 532 -16.01 -14.26 18.67
CA PRO A 532 -15.50 -13.25 19.60
C PRO A 532 -15.43 -13.80 21.03
N GLY A 533 -14.27 -13.66 21.69
CA GLY A 533 -14.07 -14.09 23.07
C GLY A 533 -15.07 -13.50 24.09
N ALA A 534 -15.66 -12.34 23.78
CA ALA A 534 -16.66 -11.69 24.62
C ALA A 534 -18.05 -12.36 24.58
N VAL A 535 -18.37 -13.11 23.52
CA VAL A 535 -19.69 -13.72 23.34
C VAL A 535 -19.60 -14.95 22.42
N GLY A 536 -19.31 -16.09 23.02
CA GLY A 536 -19.24 -17.37 22.33
C GLY A 536 -19.90 -18.48 23.13
N ALA A 537 -20.44 -19.48 22.44
CA ALA A 537 -20.93 -20.71 23.07
C ALA A 537 -20.37 -21.93 22.36
N PHE A 538 -20.14 -23.02 23.11
CA PHE A 538 -19.45 -24.21 22.65
C PHE A 538 -20.09 -25.46 23.23
N ARG A 539 -20.09 -26.54 22.44
CA ARG A 539 -20.37 -27.88 22.95
C ARG A 539 -19.13 -28.42 23.66
N ARG A 540 -19.25 -28.92 24.89
CA ARG A 540 -18.13 -29.44 25.67
C ARG A 540 -17.41 -30.56 24.93
N SER A 541 -18.16 -31.52 24.38
CA SER A 541 -17.57 -32.61 23.60
C SER A 541 -16.79 -32.15 22.36
N ALA A 542 -17.13 -30.99 21.79
CA ALA A 542 -16.35 -30.37 20.72
C ALA A 542 -15.06 -29.75 21.27
N LEU A 543 -15.12 -29.03 22.39
CA LEU A 543 -13.95 -28.44 23.06
C LEU A 543 -12.94 -29.51 23.49
N GLU A 544 -13.40 -30.59 24.12
CA GLU A 544 -12.55 -31.68 24.58
C GLU A 544 -11.83 -32.37 23.42
N ARG A 545 -12.53 -32.56 22.29
CA ARG A 545 -11.96 -33.23 21.11
C ARG A 545 -10.86 -32.43 20.44
N VAL A 546 -10.98 -31.09 20.42
CA VAL A 546 -9.94 -30.21 19.86
C VAL A 546 -8.87 -29.81 20.88
N GLY A 547 -8.94 -30.30 22.12
CA GLY A 547 -7.93 -30.10 23.16
C GLY A 547 -8.12 -28.84 24.02
N GLY A 548 -9.30 -28.23 24.02
CA GLY A 548 -9.61 -27.02 24.79
C GLY A 548 -8.98 -25.74 24.22
N MET A 549 -8.88 -24.70 25.05
CA MET A 549 -8.32 -23.40 24.67
C MET A 549 -6.80 -23.44 24.66
N SER A 550 -6.19 -23.24 23.49
CA SER A 550 -4.73 -23.23 23.33
C SER A 550 -4.08 -21.91 23.76
N ASP A 551 -2.86 -21.99 24.31
CA ASP A 551 -1.99 -20.86 24.64
C ASP A 551 -0.88 -20.61 23.61
N ASP A 552 -0.89 -21.34 22.47
CA ASP A 552 0.11 -21.21 21.41
C ASP A 552 0.05 -19.84 20.69
N THR A 553 -1.11 -19.19 20.72
CA THR A 553 -1.38 -17.95 19.97
C THR A 553 -1.91 -16.85 20.90
N LEU A 554 -1.71 -15.59 20.50
CA LEU A 554 -2.27 -14.43 21.23
C LEU A 554 -3.78 -14.20 20.97
N ALA A 555 -4.39 -14.98 20.08
CA ALA A 555 -5.80 -14.92 19.69
C ALA A 555 -6.41 -16.31 19.84
N GLU A 556 -6.60 -16.72 21.10
CA GLU A 556 -7.11 -18.03 21.49
C GLU A 556 -8.47 -18.34 20.86
N ASP A 557 -9.27 -17.30 20.68
CA ASP A 557 -10.62 -17.33 20.12
C ASP A 557 -10.64 -17.63 18.62
N THR A 558 -9.65 -17.13 17.88
CA THR A 558 -9.42 -17.43 16.47
C THR A 558 -8.86 -18.83 16.31
N ASP A 559 -7.87 -19.20 17.14
CA ASP A 559 -7.25 -20.53 17.11
C ASP A 559 -8.28 -21.65 17.35
N ILE A 560 -9.09 -21.54 18.42
CA ILE A 560 -10.13 -22.53 18.71
C ILE A 560 -11.16 -22.63 17.59
N THR A 561 -11.54 -21.50 16.98
CA THR A 561 -12.52 -21.49 15.88
C THR A 561 -11.98 -22.26 14.67
N MET A 562 -10.71 -22.05 14.32
CA MET A 562 -10.05 -22.79 13.25
C MET A 562 -9.91 -24.28 13.58
N ALA A 563 -9.59 -24.62 14.82
CA ALA A 563 -9.50 -26.01 15.28
C ALA A 563 -10.85 -26.74 15.16
N MET A 564 -11.94 -26.10 15.58
CA MET A 564 -13.31 -26.63 15.45
C MET A 564 -13.67 -26.93 13.99
N HIS A 565 -13.35 -26.00 13.09
CA HIS A 565 -13.57 -26.19 11.66
C HIS A 565 -12.74 -27.34 11.08
N ARG A 566 -11.49 -27.52 11.53
CA ARG A 566 -10.64 -28.62 11.07
C ARG A 566 -11.12 -29.98 11.56
N ASP A 567 -11.67 -30.05 12.77
CA ASP A 567 -12.27 -31.26 13.33
C ASP A 567 -13.62 -31.62 12.68
N GLY A 568 -14.27 -30.66 12.02
CA GLY A 568 -15.49 -30.88 11.25
C GLY A 568 -16.76 -30.33 11.88
N TRP A 569 -16.65 -29.60 12.99
CA TRP A 569 -17.79 -28.96 13.61
C TRP A 569 -18.29 -27.78 12.79
N ARG A 570 -19.61 -27.60 12.81
CA ARG A 570 -20.21 -26.39 12.27
C ARG A 570 -20.10 -25.27 13.30
N VAL A 571 -19.50 -24.16 12.87
CA VAL A 571 -19.49 -22.89 13.60
C VAL A 571 -20.52 -21.96 12.96
N VAL A 572 -21.43 -21.41 13.76
CA VAL A 572 -22.56 -20.60 13.26
C VAL A 572 -22.66 -19.24 13.94
N TYR A 573 -23.40 -18.32 13.33
CA TYR A 573 -23.63 -16.98 13.87
C TYR A 573 -25.05 -16.78 14.40
N ALA A 574 -25.17 -16.33 15.66
CA ALA A 574 -26.44 -15.97 16.31
C ALA A 574 -26.60 -14.45 16.39
N GLU A 575 -27.25 -13.83 15.40
CA GLU A 575 -27.31 -12.36 15.27
C GLU A 575 -28.05 -11.64 16.42
N LYS A 576 -28.94 -12.36 17.12
CA LYS A 576 -29.75 -11.85 18.24
C LYS A 576 -29.05 -11.96 19.59
N ALA A 577 -28.01 -12.78 19.71
CA ALA A 577 -27.23 -12.93 20.93
C ALA A 577 -26.29 -11.72 21.12
N ARG A 578 -26.75 -10.67 21.80
CA ARG A 578 -26.05 -9.38 21.87
C ARG A 578 -25.29 -9.19 23.18
N ALA A 579 -24.02 -8.84 23.06
CA ALA A 579 -23.17 -8.56 24.21
C ALA A 579 -22.48 -7.20 24.06
N TRP A 580 -22.49 -6.39 25.12
CA TRP A 580 -21.96 -5.03 25.14
C TRP A 580 -20.57 -5.02 25.79
N THR A 581 -19.55 -4.58 25.05
CA THR A 581 -18.14 -4.58 25.46
C THR A 581 -17.55 -3.16 25.51
N GLU A 582 -16.53 -2.96 26.36
CA GLU A 582 -15.84 -1.68 26.50
C GLU A 582 -14.73 -1.53 25.43
N ALA A 583 -14.90 -0.55 24.54
CA ALA A 583 -13.88 -0.15 23.57
C ALA A 583 -12.72 0.59 24.27
N PRO A 584 -11.48 0.46 23.77
CA PRO A 584 -10.35 1.31 24.17
C PRO A 584 -10.66 2.81 24.11
N GLU A 585 -10.30 3.54 25.16
CA GLU A 585 -10.47 5.00 25.23
C GLU A 585 -9.25 5.77 24.72
N THR A 586 -8.09 5.12 24.68
CA THR A 586 -6.82 5.73 24.26
C THR A 586 -6.21 5.04 23.06
N VAL A 587 -5.44 5.80 22.28
CA VAL A 587 -4.68 5.28 21.11
C VAL A 587 -3.71 4.17 21.52
N GLN A 588 -3.10 4.25 22.71
CA GLN A 588 -2.17 3.22 23.20
C GLN A 588 -2.88 1.89 23.51
N GLN A 589 -4.06 1.93 24.12
CA GLN A 589 -4.88 0.75 24.36
C GLN A 589 -5.34 0.14 23.03
N LEU A 590 -5.83 0.99 22.11
CA LEU A 590 -6.23 0.58 20.76
C LEU A 590 -5.06 -0.09 20.03
N TRP A 591 -3.87 0.50 20.06
CA TRP A 591 -2.66 -0.05 19.47
C TRP A 591 -2.36 -1.46 19.99
N SER A 592 -2.37 -1.62 21.32
CA SER A 592 -2.06 -2.89 21.98
C SER A 592 -3.07 -3.98 21.62
N GLN A 593 -4.35 -3.62 21.58
CA GLN A 593 -5.42 -4.52 21.14
C GLN A 593 -5.23 -4.96 19.69
N ARG A 594 -5.05 -4.00 18.78
CA ARG A 594 -4.95 -4.25 17.33
C ARG A 594 -3.70 -5.04 16.96
N TYR A 595 -2.60 -4.75 17.64
CA TYR A 595 -1.37 -5.51 17.48
C TYR A 595 -1.56 -6.97 17.89
N ARG A 596 -2.20 -7.21 19.04
CA ARG A 596 -2.51 -8.56 19.53
C ARG A 596 -3.41 -9.33 18.56
N TRP A 597 -4.48 -8.69 18.08
CA TRP A 597 -5.41 -9.32 17.14
C TRP A 597 -4.73 -9.65 15.81
N SER A 598 -3.99 -8.70 15.25
CA SER A 598 -3.31 -8.88 13.96
C SER A 598 -2.24 -9.97 14.05
N TYR A 599 -1.38 -9.91 15.07
CA TYR A 599 -0.31 -10.90 15.25
C TYR A 599 -0.86 -12.28 15.63
N GLY A 600 -1.82 -12.35 16.57
CA GLY A 600 -2.46 -13.60 16.97
C GLY A 600 -3.18 -14.28 15.81
N THR A 601 -3.85 -13.51 14.94
CA THR A 601 -4.47 -14.04 13.72
C THR A 601 -3.43 -14.64 12.79
N MET A 602 -2.29 -13.97 12.57
CA MET A 602 -1.19 -14.52 11.77
C MET A 602 -0.62 -15.82 12.37
N GLN A 603 -0.50 -15.90 13.70
CA GLN A 603 -0.09 -17.12 14.39
C GLN A 603 -1.09 -18.26 14.19
N ALA A 604 -2.39 -17.98 14.31
CA ALA A 604 -3.45 -18.97 14.11
C ALA A 604 -3.47 -19.48 12.64
N ILE A 605 -3.40 -18.58 11.66
CA ILE A 605 -3.27 -18.94 10.24
C ILE A 605 -2.06 -19.84 10.03
N TRP A 606 -0.91 -19.48 10.60
CA TRP A 606 0.30 -20.28 10.47
C TRP A 606 0.17 -21.66 11.12
N LYS A 607 -0.38 -21.74 12.34
CA LYS A 607 -0.65 -23.00 13.05
C LYS A 607 -1.55 -23.93 12.24
N HIS A 608 -2.59 -23.37 11.61
CA HIS A 608 -3.59 -24.12 10.85
C HIS A 608 -3.34 -24.19 9.33
N ARG A 609 -2.17 -23.74 8.84
CA ARG A 609 -1.84 -23.62 7.41
C ARG A 609 -2.01 -24.90 6.59
N ARG A 610 -1.86 -26.07 7.21
CA ARG A 610 -2.00 -27.38 6.52
C ARG A 610 -3.44 -27.70 6.14
N SER A 611 -4.43 -27.03 6.75
CA SER A 611 -5.84 -27.23 6.40
C SER A 611 -6.15 -26.98 4.93
N VAL A 612 -5.37 -26.15 4.23
CA VAL A 612 -5.56 -25.85 2.79
C VAL A 612 -5.35 -27.07 1.88
N ILE A 613 -4.52 -28.03 2.30
CA ILE A 613 -4.20 -29.26 1.54
C ILE A 613 -4.90 -30.50 2.11
N GLU A 614 -5.49 -30.41 3.30
CA GLU A 614 -6.19 -31.52 3.95
C GLU A 614 -7.52 -31.84 3.23
N SER A 615 -7.89 -33.12 3.26
CA SER A 615 -9.17 -33.65 2.79
C SER A 615 -10.11 -33.97 3.96
N GLY A 616 -11.43 -34.03 3.71
CA GLY A 616 -12.42 -34.37 4.73
C GLY A 616 -13.07 -33.13 5.39
N PRO A 617 -13.45 -33.19 6.67
CA PRO A 617 -14.20 -32.12 7.34
C PRO A 617 -13.48 -30.77 7.38
N SER A 618 -12.15 -30.77 7.39
CA SER A 618 -11.31 -29.57 7.31
C SER A 618 -11.32 -28.89 5.93
N GLY A 619 -11.74 -29.60 4.87
CA GLY A 619 -11.52 -29.18 3.48
C GLY A 619 -12.27 -27.90 3.07
N ARG A 620 -13.48 -27.65 3.60
CA ARG A 620 -14.26 -26.44 3.25
C ARG A 620 -13.65 -25.18 3.87
N PHE A 621 -13.34 -25.21 5.16
CA PHE A 621 -12.65 -24.11 5.83
C PHE A 621 -11.23 -23.91 5.24
N GLY A 622 -10.50 -25.00 5.01
CA GLY A 622 -9.17 -24.97 4.43
C GLY A 622 -9.11 -24.38 3.02
N ARG A 623 -10.02 -24.75 2.12
CA ARG A 623 -9.97 -24.30 0.71
C ARG A 623 -10.64 -22.96 0.44
N VAL A 624 -11.59 -22.55 1.28
CA VAL A 624 -12.33 -21.28 1.11
C VAL A 624 -11.99 -20.29 2.21
N GLY A 625 -12.12 -20.69 3.48
CA GLY A 625 -11.90 -19.83 4.64
C GLY A 625 -10.46 -19.33 4.75
N MET A 626 -9.48 -20.24 4.74
CA MET A 626 -8.07 -19.89 4.93
C MET A 626 -7.53 -18.94 3.86
N PRO A 627 -7.78 -19.13 2.55
CA PRO A 627 -7.42 -18.13 1.54
C PRO A 627 -8.11 -16.79 1.76
N LEU A 628 -9.41 -16.77 2.09
CA LEU A 628 -10.15 -15.51 2.32
C LEU A 628 -9.55 -14.74 3.50
N VAL A 629 -9.31 -15.43 4.61
CA VAL A 629 -8.73 -14.85 5.83
C VAL A 629 -7.30 -14.36 5.58
N SER A 630 -6.47 -15.16 4.93
CA SER A 630 -5.08 -14.78 4.62
C SER A 630 -5.02 -13.60 3.64
N LEU A 631 -5.87 -13.62 2.61
CA LEU A 631 -5.90 -12.54 1.62
C LEU A 631 -6.40 -11.24 2.24
N PHE A 632 -7.52 -11.26 2.96
CA PHE A 632 -8.20 -10.02 3.36
C PHE A 632 -7.88 -9.53 4.78
N MET A 633 -7.43 -10.40 5.68
CA MET A 633 -7.00 -9.97 7.03
C MET A 633 -5.50 -9.74 7.12
N VAL A 634 -4.70 -10.25 6.17
CA VAL A 634 -3.23 -10.22 6.23
C VAL A 634 -2.61 -9.54 5.01
N LEU A 635 -2.87 -10.01 3.78
CA LEU A 635 -2.21 -9.49 2.57
C LEU A 635 -2.76 -8.15 2.07
N ALA A 636 -4.08 -8.01 1.91
CA ALA A 636 -4.68 -6.78 1.40
C ALA A 636 -4.42 -5.55 2.32
N PRO A 637 -4.52 -5.67 3.66
CA PRO A 637 -4.16 -4.55 4.54
C PRO A 637 -2.67 -4.17 4.50
N LEU A 638 -1.78 -5.11 4.16
CA LEU A 638 -0.34 -4.82 4.00
C LEU A 638 -0.07 -3.95 2.77
N LEU A 639 -0.88 -4.09 1.71
CA LEU A 639 -0.72 -3.37 0.45
C LEU A 639 -1.52 -2.06 0.41
N ALA A 640 -2.45 -1.87 1.33
CA ALA A 640 -3.26 -0.65 1.45
C ALA A 640 -2.44 0.66 1.57
N PRO A 641 -1.28 0.74 2.25
CA PRO A 641 -0.45 1.95 2.26
C PRO A 641 0.04 2.37 0.87
N LEU A 642 0.24 1.42 -0.06
CA LEU A 642 0.65 1.74 -1.42
C LEU A 642 -0.42 2.55 -2.14
N ILE A 643 -1.71 2.27 -1.91
CA ILE A 643 -2.82 3.05 -2.49
C ILE A 643 -2.69 4.53 -2.11
N ASP A 644 -2.33 4.83 -0.87
CA ASP A 644 -2.16 6.21 -0.40
C ASP A 644 -0.91 6.87 -1.01
N VAL A 645 0.18 6.11 -1.21
CA VAL A 645 1.38 6.61 -1.93
C VAL A 645 1.07 6.94 -3.38
N PHE A 646 0.39 6.04 -4.10
CA PHE A 646 -0.03 6.26 -5.49
C PHE A 646 -1.07 7.39 -5.61
N LEU A 647 -1.97 7.53 -4.62
CA LEU A 647 -2.90 8.66 -4.54
C LEU A 647 -2.14 9.98 -4.45
N LEU A 648 -1.18 10.10 -3.52
CA LEU A 648 -0.38 11.32 -3.37
C LEU A 648 0.44 11.61 -4.64
N TYR A 649 1.06 10.58 -5.23
CA TYR A 649 1.77 10.72 -6.50
C TYR A 649 0.84 11.23 -7.62
N GLY A 650 -0.33 10.60 -7.77
CA GLY A 650 -1.32 10.96 -8.80
C GLY A 650 -2.01 12.31 -8.57
N LEU A 651 -2.00 12.84 -7.35
CA LEU A 651 -2.49 14.19 -7.04
C LEU A 651 -1.47 15.27 -7.42
N VAL A 652 -0.18 15.00 -7.18
CA VAL A 652 0.90 15.99 -7.38
C VAL A 652 1.42 15.97 -8.83
N PHE A 653 1.54 14.79 -9.44
CA PHE A 653 2.20 14.61 -10.73
C PHE A 653 1.31 13.97 -11.80
N GLY A 654 0.26 13.25 -11.38
CA GLY A 654 -0.68 12.61 -12.30
C GLY A 654 -1.87 13.50 -12.68
N PRO A 655 -2.87 12.93 -13.40
CA PRO A 655 -4.10 13.63 -13.73
C PRO A 655 -4.98 13.83 -12.48
N THR A 656 -4.71 14.91 -11.73
CA THR A 656 -5.30 15.20 -10.41
C THR A 656 -6.82 15.01 -10.37
N GLN A 657 -7.54 15.49 -11.38
CA GLN A 657 -9.00 15.35 -11.45
C GLN A 657 -9.45 13.88 -11.49
N LYS A 658 -8.84 13.05 -12.35
CA LYS A 658 -9.16 11.61 -12.45
C LYS A 658 -8.85 10.89 -11.14
N THR A 659 -7.71 11.23 -10.53
CA THR A 659 -7.27 10.69 -9.24
C THR A 659 -8.28 11.00 -8.13
N ILE A 660 -8.74 12.26 -8.03
CA ILE A 660 -9.74 12.67 -7.04
C ILE A 660 -11.07 11.94 -7.26
N ILE A 661 -11.55 11.86 -8.51
CA ILE A 661 -12.82 11.18 -8.83
C ILE A 661 -12.75 9.70 -8.45
N ALA A 662 -11.66 9.00 -8.79
CA ALA A 662 -11.48 7.60 -8.43
C ALA A 662 -11.49 7.40 -6.90
N TRP A 663 -10.79 8.25 -6.15
CA TRP A 663 -10.75 8.19 -4.70
C TRP A 663 -12.12 8.46 -4.05
N LEU A 664 -12.84 9.51 -4.52
CA LEU A 664 -14.20 9.80 -4.07
C LEU A 664 -15.17 8.65 -4.40
N GLY A 665 -15.00 7.99 -5.55
CA GLY A 665 -15.77 6.80 -5.92
C GLY A 665 -15.59 5.65 -4.93
N VAL A 666 -14.36 5.34 -4.54
CA VAL A 666 -14.07 4.31 -3.52
C VAL A 666 -14.69 4.68 -2.17
N LEU A 667 -14.57 5.94 -1.75
CA LEU A 667 -15.19 6.42 -0.51
C LEU A 667 -16.72 6.33 -0.54
N ALA A 668 -17.34 6.66 -1.67
CA ALA A 668 -18.79 6.55 -1.85
C ALA A 668 -19.25 5.09 -1.71
N ILE A 669 -18.55 4.14 -2.34
CA ILE A 669 -18.83 2.71 -2.21
C ILE A 669 -18.72 2.26 -0.74
N GLN A 670 -17.66 2.67 -0.03
CA GLN A 670 -17.50 2.37 1.39
C GLN A 670 -18.62 2.95 2.25
N ALA A 671 -19.03 4.20 1.98
CA ALA A 671 -20.12 4.86 2.69
C ALA A 671 -21.46 4.15 2.48
N VAL A 672 -21.76 3.73 1.24
CA VAL A 672 -22.96 2.94 0.92
C VAL A 672 -22.96 1.60 1.66
N CYS A 673 -21.81 0.91 1.70
CA CYS A 673 -21.66 -0.34 2.43
C CYS A 673 -21.87 -0.16 3.94
N ALA A 674 -21.26 0.87 4.52
CA ALA A 674 -21.43 1.20 5.93
C ALA A 674 -22.90 1.53 6.25
N ALA A 675 -23.56 2.33 5.41
CA ALA A 675 -24.98 2.66 5.56
C ALA A 675 -25.87 1.41 5.49
N TYR A 676 -25.59 0.49 4.56
CA TYR A 676 -26.29 -0.79 4.48
C TYR A 676 -26.11 -1.64 5.74
N ALA A 677 -24.87 -1.78 6.24
CA ALA A 677 -24.58 -2.55 7.45
C ALA A 677 -25.32 -1.98 8.67
N PHE A 678 -25.30 -0.65 8.84
CA PHE A 678 -26.04 0.04 9.91
C PHE A 678 -27.55 -0.17 9.81
N ARG A 679 -28.11 -0.09 8.60
CA ARG A 679 -29.53 -0.37 8.36
C ARG A 679 -29.87 -1.82 8.72
N LEU A 680 -29.02 -2.78 8.36
CA LEU A 680 -29.25 -4.20 8.58
C LEU A 680 -29.25 -4.57 10.08
N ASP A 681 -28.40 -3.90 10.86
CA ASP A 681 -28.28 -4.04 12.31
C ASP A 681 -29.20 -3.12 13.13
N ARG A 682 -29.94 -2.22 12.46
CA ARG A 682 -30.82 -1.20 13.06
C ARG A 682 -30.06 -0.22 13.98
N GLU A 683 -28.84 0.15 13.61
CA GLU A 683 -28.02 1.13 14.32
C GLU A 683 -28.26 2.56 13.81
N ARG A 684 -28.00 3.55 14.66
CA ARG A 684 -28.13 4.97 14.29
C ARG A 684 -27.02 5.38 13.32
N MET A 685 -27.39 5.96 12.17
CA MET A 685 -26.44 6.37 11.13
C MET A 685 -25.60 7.60 11.49
N THR A 686 -25.90 8.29 12.58
CA THR A 686 -25.18 9.50 13.02
C THR A 686 -23.67 9.28 13.17
N HIS A 687 -23.25 8.07 13.56
CA HIS A 687 -21.83 7.75 13.72
C HIS A 687 -21.06 7.73 12.38
N LEU A 688 -21.75 7.52 11.24
CA LEU A 688 -21.13 7.50 9.91
C LEU A 688 -20.55 8.86 9.48
N ILE A 689 -20.93 9.96 10.16
CA ILE A 689 -20.32 11.29 9.95
C ILE A 689 -18.81 11.24 10.24
N SER A 690 -18.36 10.34 11.12
CA SER A 690 -16.94 10.17 11.46
C SER A 690 -16.16 9.28 10.46
N LEU A 691 -16.83 8.67 9.47
CA LEU A 691 -16.23 7.75 8.49
C LEU A 691 -15.13 8.41 7.64
N PRO A 692 -15.27 9.65 7.10
CA PRO A 692 -14.18 10.29 6.36
C PRO A 692 -12.93 10.47 7.22
N LEU A 693 -13.10 10.88 8.49
CA LEU A 693 -11.99 11.05 9.43
C LEU A 693 -11.35 9.70 9.80
N GLN A 694 -12.13 8.62 9.84
CA GLN A 694 -11.61 7.26 10.02
C GLN A 694 -10.66 6.87 8.88
N GLN A 695 -10.98 7.22 7.63
CA GLN A 695 -10.13 6.91 6.47
C GLN A 695 -8.80 7.66 6.50
N ILE A 696 -8.78 8.88 7.07
CA ILE A 696 -7.59 9.73 7.10
C ILE A 696 -6.72 9.47 8.33
N LEU A 697 -7.30 9.23 9.51
CA LEU A 697 -6.55 9.12 10.76
C LEU A 697 -6.45 7.67 11.25
N TYR A 698 -7.59 7.01 11.45
CA TYR A 698 -7.64 5.66 12.02
C TYR A 698 -6.94 4.63 11.12
N ARG A 699 -7.12 4.75 9.81
CA ARG A 699 -6.48 3.85 8.84
C ARG A 699 -4.95 3.90 8.88
N GLN A 700 -4.37 5.10 9.05
CA GLN A 700 -2.92 5.27 9.14
C GLN A 700 -2.37 4.62 10.41
N LEU A 701 -3.09 4.75 11.52
CA LEU A 701 -2.75 4.04 12.76
C LEU A 701 -2.74 2.52 12.53
N MET A 702 -3.74 1.99 11.82
CA MET A 702 -3.81 0.56 11.52
C MET A 702 -2.66 0.09 10.64
N TYR A 703 -2.22 0.88 9.65
CA TYR A 703 -1.07 0.55 8.81
C TYR A 703 0.20 0.33 9.62
N VAL A 704 0.51 1.22 10.56
CA VAL A 704 1.73 1.09 11.36
C VAL A 704 1.64 -0.10 12.31
N VAL A 705 0.46 -0.36 12.90
CA VAL A 705 0.24 -1.55 13.73
C VAL A 705 0.44 -2.84 12.92
N LEU A 706 -0.18 -2.94 11.75
CA LEU A 706 -0.11 -4.12 10.88
C LEU A 706 1.32 -4.38 10.41
N LEU A 707 2.02 -3.34 9.98
CA LEU A 707 3.41 -3.41 9.58
C LEU A 707 4.31 -3.90 10.74
N GLN A 708 4.07 -3.41 11.96
CA GLN A 708 4.78 -3.91 13.14
C GLN A 708 4.47 -5.38 13.42
N SER A 709 3.20 -5.80 13.34
CA SER A 709 2.80 -7.20 13.51
C SER A 709 3.47 -8.11 12.48
N TRP A 710 3.52 -7.69 11.22
CA TRP A 710 4.20 -8.39 10.13
C TRP A 710 5.69 -8.56 10.37
N ILE A 711 6.40 -7.49 10.74
CA ILE A 711 7.83 -7.55 11.05
C ILE A 711 8.07 -8.51 12.22
N THR A 712 7.19 -8.50 13.23
CA THR A 712 7.29 -9.43 14.36
C THR A 712 7.05 -10.88 13.92
N ALA A 713 6.09 -11.12 13.04
CA ALA A 713 5.78 -12.45 12.50
C ALA A 713 6.96 -13.01 11.70
N LEU A 714 7.57 -12.19 10.84
CA LEU A 714 8.74 -12.57 10.04
C LEU A 714 10.00 -12.81 10.90
N THR A 715 10.14 -12.08 12.00
CA THR A 715 11.31 -12.21 12.91
C THR A 715 11.13 -13.25 14.02
N GLY A 716 9.95 -13.87 14.14
CA GLY A 716 9.67 -14.90 15.15
C GLY A 716 9.64 -14.38 16.59
N GLY A 717 9.43 -13.08 16.80
CA GLY A 717 9.46 -12.47 18.12
C GLY A 717 8.30 -12.96 19.00
N ARG A 718 8.60 -13.67 20.10
CA ARG A 718 7.60 -14.05 21.12
C ARG A 718 7.27 -12.85 22.00
N LEU A 719 6.00 -12.50 22.12
CA LEU A 719 5.53 -11.42 22.98
C LEU A 719 4.70 -11.94 24.15
N ARG A 720 4.92 -11.34 25.32
CA ARG A 720 4.07 -11.51 26.50
C ARG A 720 2.82 -10.64 26.40
N TRP A 721 1.73 -11.13 26.98
CA TRP A 721 0.43 -10.44 27.07
C TRP A 721 0.56 -8.98 27.49
N GLN A 722 -0.09 -8.06 26.75
CA GLN A 722 -0.06 -6.61 27.01
C GLN A 722 -1.41 -6.14 27.57
N LYS A 723 -1.35 -5.27 28.60
CA LYS A 723 -2.47 -4.92 29.49
C LYS A 723 -3.36 -3.82 28.90
N LEU A 724 -4.67 -3.95 29.06
CA LEU A 724 -5.65 -2.87 28.86
C LEU A 724 -6.11 -2.36 30.24
N ARG A 725 -6.04 -1.05 30.51
CA ARG A 725 -6.68 -0.44 31.69
C ARG A 725 -8.17 -0.24 31.40
N ARG A 726 -9.06 -0.70 32.28
CA ARG A 726 -10.52 -0.54 32.15
C ARG A 726 -11.05 0.67 32.93
N THR A 727 -12.11 1.30 32.43
CA THR A 727 -12.74 2.46 33.07
C THR A 727 -14.03 2.10 33.81
N GLY A 728 -14.74 1.04 33.42
CA GLY A 728 -15.94 0.57 34.12
C GLY A 728 -17.20 1.34 33.75
N VAL A 729 -17.26 1.87 32.51
CA VAL A 729 -18.33 2.79 32.06
C VAL A 729 -19.62 2.04 31.66
N LEU A 730 -19.57 0.72 31.52
CA LEU A 730 -20.74 -0.09 31.17
C LEU A 730 -21.64 -0.34 32.40
N GLY A 731 -22.81 0.29 32.43
CA GLY A 731 -23.92 -0.04 33.32
C GLY A 731 -24.84 -1.14 32.76
N THR A 732 -26.00 -1.35 33.38
CA THR A 732 -27.05 -2.25 32.87
C THR A 732 -27.42 -1.91 31.41
N PRO A 733 -27.75 -2.91 30.56
CA PRO A 733 -28.06 -2.67 29.15
C PRO A 733 -29.13 -1.59 28.97
N PRO A 734 -29.04 -0.74 27.93
CA PRO A 734 -30.10 0.22 27.64
C PRO A 734 -31.43 -0.52 27.42
N SER A 735 -32.49 -0.10 28.11
CA SER A 735 -33.82 -0.70 28.00
C SER A 735 -34.34 -0.60 26.56
N ILE A 736 -34.83 -1.72 26.04
CA ILE A 736 -35.48 -1.77 24.72
C ILE A 736 -36.71 -0.86 24.77
N PRO A 737 -36.95 0.05 23.79
CA PRO A 737 -38.20 0.78 23.71
C PRO A 737 -39.35 -0.22 23.60
N GLN A 738 -40.26 -0.24 24.58
CA GLN A 738 -41.49 -1.00 24.50
C GLN A 738 -42.18 -0.69 23.17
N GLN A 739 -42.48 -1.72 22.38
CA GLN A 739 -43.45 -1.61 21.31
C GLN A 739 -44.71 -0.98 21.90
N ARG A 740 -45.15 0.15 21.37
CA ARG A 740 -46.49 0.67 21.63
C ARG A 740 -47.45 -0.46 21.26
N ALA A 741 -48.00 -1.12 22.28
CA ALA A 741 -49.12 -2.02 22.12
C ALA A 741 -50.23 -1.23 21.42
N GLY A 742 -50.69 -1.75 20.28
CA GLY A 742 -51.81 -1.17 19.56
C GLY A 742 -53.00 -1.07 20.51
N GLY A 743 -53.50 0.14 20.70
CA GLY A 743 -54.72 0.40 21.45
C GLY A 743 -55.89 -0.28 20.74
N ALA A 744 -56.31 -1.43 21.28
CA ALA A 744 -57.63 -1.95 21.07
C ALA A 744 -58.58 -1.14 21.97
N ASP A 745 -59.07 -0.02 21.46
CA ASP A 745 -60.15 0.71 22.13
C ASP A 745 -61.49 0.14 21.65
N ARG A 746 -62.02 -0.77 22.46
CA ARG A 746 -63.44 -1.15 22.45
C ARG A 746 -64.21 -0.01 23.11
N ARG A 747 -65.24 0.52 22.44
CA ARG A 747 -66.44 1.11 23.06
C ARG A 747 -67.54 1.33 22.00
N PRO A 748 -68.81 1.44 22.42
CA PRO A 748 -69.82 0.42 22.13
C PRO A 748 -70.95 0.90 21.24
N VAL A 749 -71.80 -0.05 20.89
CA VAL A 749 -73.11 0.06 20.23
C VAL A 749 -73.91 1.29 20.70
N ALA A 750 -74.32 2.10 19.73
CA ALA A 750 -75.66 2.64 19.56
C ALA A 750 -76.03 2.52 18.08
#